data_AF-A0A5N6MVG9-F1
#
_entry.id   AF-A0A5N6MVG9-F1
#
_cell.length_a   1.000
_cell.length_b   1.000
_cell.length_c   1.000
_cell.angle_alpha   90.00
_cell.angle_beta   90.00
_cell.angle_gamma   90.00
#
_symmetry.space_group_name_H-M   'P 1'
#
loop_
_entity.id
_entity.type
_entity.pdbx_description
1 polymer ?
#
loop_
_entity_poly.entity_id
_entity_poly.type
_entity_poly.pdbx_seq_one_letter_code
_entity_poly.pdbx_strand_id
1 'polypeptide(L)'
;MLARWRSEKNKIKGVFKLQFHATQLAQLGGEALMISMVPADVGKPTSKLEKVEVQDGSCYWEKPLYETVKFSQDPKTGKFHEKIYHFIVAKDSSRFGCVGEVSIDFASYADAIKRSSLSLPLKNANFAAVLHVSIQRLQGTADQRDIDGIENASHHDQSLRTLFGNSGGEGNIGRNPTENYGMGNDIKRDHQASMGSDIMLSNSDSSSGLDTPCEHEPKNPKLTHESSITIDKSSQWDLLDSSAPKLSTDDSSTSTLGETSEESSSDVMLENLKAKVAALTRQANVSELELQTLRKQIVKERKKGQDLSREVTTLREERNALKDECEKLKAEEVKVNGMLLIDQGDPWPLIEELRQELNHEKDLSSSLQLKLEETLESKAELLLALEMSKSKTMRSKSEMDDDEEQRELEAIVKEHSDAKETYLLEQKIIDLYSEVELYKRDKDELEMQMEQIALDYEIIKQENHDLSYKLERSQLQEQLKMQFECTSSYATLNELETQIDNLENDLKLKSEELSKSNHVIKELESYIKNLEEALKDQAHEFETDFDELVRLKTEQEQRAISAEDNLRKMKLQNANAATRLQDELRRLSQKMASTFEVNEKAAMKAMDDANKLRVEKQAIEDMLVKVKQDLQDLFDRFQEKLVFIEDQITLKSKQLEKIKKQVEHISEIHNLESERLKELATDCSENFFVHKEKDLQLEIKELERKFDVLVQNTKNPK
;
A
#
# COMPACT_ATOMS: atom_id res chain seq x y z
N MET A 1 17.37 -32.04 -12.52
CA MET A 1 16.88 -32.32 -11.14
C MET A 1 17.55 -31.35 -10.19
N LEU A 2 16.97 -31.11 -8.98
CA LEU A 2 17.21 -30.00 -8.01
C LEU A 2 16.19 -28.85 -8.16
N ALA A 3 14.90 -29.07 -7.96
CA ALA A 3 14.21 -29.39 -6.70
C ALA A 3 14.06 -28.18 -5.72
N ARG A 4 13.03 -27.36 -5.99
CA ARG A 4 11.89 -27.16 -5.07
C ARG A 4 12.22 -26.98 -3.58
N TRP A 5 12.93 -25.92 -3.20
CA TRP A 5 13.11 -25.51 -1.80
C TRP A 5 12.86 -23.99 -1.62
N ARG A 6 12.17 -23.62 -0.53
CA ARG A 6 11.85 -22.25 -0.04
C ARG A 6 10.57 -21.52 -0.53
N SER A 7 9.41 -22.21 -0.50
CA SER A 7 8.10 -21.52 -0.36
C SER A 7 7.29 -21.97 0.86
N GLU A 8 7.77 -22.95 1.63
CA GLU A 8 7.05 -23.51 2.79
C GLU A 8 6.98 -22.60 4.03
N LYS A 9 7.88 -21.61 4.16
CA LYS A 9 8.17 -20.96 5.46
C LYS A 9 7.14 -19.95 5.99
N ASN A 10 6.14 -19.56 5.18
CA ASN A 10 5.13 -18.55 5.55
C ASN A 10 3.69 -19.09 5.49
N LYS A 11 3.51 -20.42 5.60
CA LYS A 11 2.18 -21.06 5.57
C LYS A 11 1.55 -21.11 6.97
N ILE A 12 0.67 -20.16 7.26
CA ILE A 12 -0.08 -20.10 8.52
C ILE A 12 -1.38 -20.92 8.36
N LYS A 13 -1.73 -21.74 9.35
CA LYS A 13 -3.02 -22.44 9.40
C LYS A 13 -3.97 -21.70 10.35
N GLY A 14 -5.23 -21.54 9.94
CA GLY A 14 -6.31 -21.06 10.79
C GLY A 14 -7.48 -22.04 10.76
N VAL A 15 -8.01 -22.39 11.92
CA VAL A 15 -9.24 -23.19 12.03
C VAL A 15 -10.40 -22.24 12.23
N PHE A 16 -11.44 -22.35 11.41
CA PHE A 16 -12.63 -21.50 11.47
C PHE A 16 -13.84 -22.32 11.84
N LYS A 17 -14.57 -21.86 12.87
CA LYS A 17 -15.92 -22.32 13.18
C LYS A 17 -16.90 -21.51 12.33
N LEU A 18 -17.72 -22.22 11.56
CA LEU A 18 -18.71 -21.68 10.64
C LEU A 18 -20.10 -22.17 11.05
N GLN A 19 -21.10 -21.29 11.01
CA GLN A 19 -22.50 -21.64 11.26
C GLN A 19 -23.38 -20.92 10.24
N PHE A 20 -24.37 -21.63 9.70
CA PHE A 20 -25.13 -21.21 8.53
C PHE A 20 -26.63 -21.16 8.85
N HIS A 21 -27.29 -20.12 8.37
CA HIS A 21 -28.75 -20.08 8.28
C HIS A 21 -29.15 -19.34 7.00
N ALA A 22 -30.21 -19.78 6.35
CA ALA A 22 -30.73 -19.16 5.13
C ALA A 22 -32.17 -18.70 5.36
N THR A 23 -32.52 -17.54 4.78
CA THR A 23 -33.83 -16.91 4.92
C THR A 23 -34.39 -16.51 3.55
N GLN A 24 -35.66 -16.09 3.51
CA GLN A 24 -36.38 -15.69 2.29
C GLN A 24 -36.56 -16.84 1.28
N LEU A 25 -36.65 -18.07 1.79
CA LEU A 25 -36.82 -19.31 1.03
C LEU A 25 -38.30 -19.73 0.88
N ALA A 26 -39.25 -18.79 0.96
CA ALA A 26 -40.69 -19.09 0.95
C ALA A 26 -41.15 -19.91 -0.29
N GLN A 27 -40.48 -19.74 -1.43
CA GLN A 27 -40.73 -20.49 -2.66
C GLN A 27 -40.16 -21.93 -2.65
N LEU A 28 -39.42 -22.33 -1.61
CA LEU A 28 -38.80 -23.64 -1.44
C LEU A 28 -39.35 -24.44 -0.24
N GLY A 29 -40.52 -24.09 0.28
CA GLY A 29 -41.12 -24.82 1.40
C GLY A 29 -41.22 -26.33 1.15
N GLY A 30 -40.66 -27.14 2.05
CA GLY A 30 -40.63 -28.61 1.93
C GLY A 30 -39.47 -29.21 1.12
N GLU A 31 -38.56 -28.40 0.56
CA GLU A 31 -37.34 -28.90 -0.07
C GLU A 31 -36.20 -29.07 0.96
N ALA A 32 -35.35 -30.09 0.77
CA ALA A 32 -34.15 -30.30 1.59
C ALA A 32 -32.92 -29.67 0.93
N LEU A 33 -32.24 -28.78 1.68
CA LEU A 33 -31.08 -28.03 1.22
C LEU A 33 -29.78 -28.52 1.87
N MET A 34 -28.69 -28.49 1.11
CA MET A 34 -27.33 -28.76 1.59
C MET A 34 -26.37 -27.65 1.15
N ILE A 35 -25.35 -27.39 1.97
CA ILE A 35 -24.27 -26.45 1.65
C ILE A 35 -23.00 -27.24 1.30
N SER A 36 -22.47 -27.02 0.10
CA SER A 36 -21.14 -27.51 -0.31
C SER A 36 -20.15 -26.35 -0.31
N MET A 37 -19.01 -26.53 0.35
CA MET A 37 -17.99 -25.49 0.49
C MET A 37 -16.74 -25.86 -0.33
N VAL A 38 -16.37 -24.98 -1.27
CA VAL A 38 -15.38 -25.21 -2.33
C VAL A 38 -14.29 -24.13 -2.27
N PRO A 39 -13.02 -24.45 -1.97
CA PRO A 39 -11.93 -23.48 -2.07
C PRO A 39 -11.66 -23.15 -3.54
N ALA A 40 -11.54 -21.86 -3.87
CA ALA A 40 -11.34 -21.41 -5.25
C ALA A 40 -10.06 -21.98 -5.89
N ASP A 41 -9.00 -22.22 -5.12
CA ASP A 41 -7.73 -22.76 -5.58
C ASP A 41 -7.73 -24.29 -5.78
N VAL A 42 -8.71 -25.00 -5.23
CA VAL A 42 -8.82 -26.47 -5.34
C VAL A 42 -9.94 -26.88 -6.30
N GLY A 43 -10.99 -26.06 -6.42
CA GLY A 43 -12.14 -26.31 -7.32
C GLY A 43 -13.00 -27.53 -6.94
N LYS A 44 -12.71 -28.19 -5.81
CA LYS A 44 -13.44 -29.36 -5.31
C LYS A 44 -14.04 -29.09 -3.93
N PRO A 45 -15.25 -29.56 -3.62
CA PRO A 45 -15.81 -29.45 -2.27
C PRO A 45 -14.87 -30.06 -1.23
N THR A 46 -14.49 -29.26 -0.24
CA THR A 46 -13.68 -29.69 0.92
C THR A 46 -14.56 -30.23 2.03
N SER A 47 -15.68 -29.55 2.26
CA SER A 47 -16.68 -29.92 3.25
C SER A 47 -18.09 -29.81 2.66
N LYS A 48 -18.98 -30.72 3.07
CA LYS A 48 -20.41 -30.68 2.75
C LYS A 48 -21.21 -30.80 4.04
N LEU A 49 -22.18 -29.91 4.23
CA LEU A 49 -23.09 -29.96 5.37
C LEU A 49 -24.22 -30.96 5.11
N GLU A 50 -24.84 -31.39 6.20
CA GLU A 50 -26.02 -32.24 6.20
C GLU A 50 -27.22 -31.55 5.52
N LYS A 51 -28.15 -32.36 5.03
CA LYS A 51 -29.39 -31.88 4.41
C LYS A 51 -30.35 -31.40 5.48
N VAL A 52 -30.93 -30.22 5.30
CA VAL A 52 -31.90 -29.63 6.23
C VAL A 52 -33.12 -29.15 5.44
N GLU A 53 -34.32 -29.48 5.90
CA GLU A 53 -35.58 -29.07 5.26
C GLU A 53 -35.84 -27.57 5.48
N VAL A 54 -36.45 -26.92 4.48
CA VAL A 54 -36.89 -25.52 4.60
C VAL A 54 -38.19 -25.46 5.42
N GLN A 55 -38.11 -24.85 6.61
CA GLN A 55 -39.21 -24.62 7.52
C GLN A 55 -39.55 -23.11 7.57
N ASP A 56 -40.80 -22.76 7.33
CA ASP A 56 -41.32 -21.38 7.37
C ASP A 56 -40.48 -20.37 6.54
N GLY A 57 -40.07 -20.77 5.33
CA GLY A 57 -39.21 -19.94 4.47
C GLY A 57 -37.78 -19.72 4.98
N SER A 58 -37.33 -20.53 5.95
CA SER A 58 -35.98 -20.48 6.53
C SER A 58 -35.33 -21.87 6.60
N CYS A 59 -34.03 -21.92 6.77
CA CYS A 59 -33.27 -23.17 6.92
C CYS A 59 -32.08 -22.93 7.87
N TYR A 60 -31.86 -23.82 8.84
CA TYR A 60 -30.84 -23.63 9.88
C TYR A 60 -29.97 -24.88 10.06
N TRP A 61 -28.66 -24.74 9.87
CA TRP A 61 -27.71 -25.83 10.07
C TRP A 61 -27.19 -25.81 11.51
N GLU A 62 -27.77 -26.66 12.36
CA GLU A 62 -27.44 -26.75 13.79
C GLU A 62 -25.97 -27.09 14.05
N LYS A 63 -25.41 -28.03 13.28
CA LYS A 63 -24.03 -28.50 13.42
C LYS A 63 -23.07 -27.48 12.81
N PRO A 64 -22.22 -26.80 13.61
CA PRO A 64 -21.23 -25.88 13.07
C PRO A 64 -20.14 -26.65 12.33
N LEU A 65 -19.74 -26.15 11.15
CA LEU A 65 -18.62 -26.70 10.39
C LEU A 65 -17.29 -26.14 10.94
N TYR A 66 -16.25 -26.98 11.00
CA TYR A 66 -14.90 -26.56 11.34
C TYR A 66 -13.97 -26.79 10.14
N GLU A 67 -13.49 -25.70 9.55
CA GLU A 67 -12.63 -25.74 8.35
C GLU A 67 -11.20 -25.29 8.68
N THR A 68 -10.18 -25.98 8.13
CA THR A 68 -8.77 -25.61 8.32
C THR A 68 -8.21 -24.93 7.08
N VAL A 69 -8.22 -23.61 7.08
CA VAL A 69 -7.72 -22.77 5.99
C VAL A 69 -6.20 -22.58 6.11
N LYS A 70 -5.49 -22.71 4.98
CA LYS A 70 -4.04 -22.45 4.87
C LYS A 70 -3.83 -21.12 4.16
N PHE A 71 -3.18 -20.18 4.82
CA PHE A 71 -2.84 -18.86 4.29
C PHE A 71 -1.35 -18.74 3.99
N SER A 72 -1.00 -17.92 3.00
CA SER A 72 0.36 -17.39 2.82
C SER A 72 0.40 -15.92 3.23
N GLN A 73 1.31 -15.56 4.14
CA GLN A 73 1.54 -14.17 4.53
C GLN A 73 2.73 -13.59 3.75
N ASP A 74 2.56 -12.41 3.14
CA ASP A 74 3.67 -11.70 2.51
C ASP A 74 4.66 -11.22 3.59
N PRO A 75 5.94 -11.64 3.55
CA PRO A 75 6.93 -11.24 4.55
C PRO A 75 7.26 -9.74 4.54
N LYS A 76 6.83 -8.96 3.54
CA LYS A 76 7.09 -7.51 3.47
C LYS A 76 5.95 -6.66 4.00
N THR A 77 4.71 -7.01 3.68
CA THR A 77 3.51 -6.23 4.07
C THR A 77 2.78 -6.79 5.29
N GLY A 78 3.07 -8.03 5.69
CA GLY A 78 2.34 -8.72 6.76
C GLY A 78 0.91 -9.11 6.39
N LYS A 79 0.44 -8.80 5.17
CA LYS A 79 -0.91 -9.14 4.72
C LYS A 79 -0.99 -10.61 4.30
N PHE A 80 -2.13 -11.22 4.58
CA PHE A 80 -2.50 -12.53 4.05
C PHE A 80 -2.90 -12.40 2.59
N HIS A 81 -2.49 -13.36 1.76
CA HIS A 81 -3.00 -13.47 0.40
C HIS A 81 -4.46 -13.94 0.43
N GLU A 82 -5.25 -13.42 -0.51
CA GLU A 82 -6.65 -13.75 -0.70
C GLU A 82 -6.89 -15.27 -0.73
N LYS A 83 -7.98 -15.69 -0.09
CA LYS A 83 -8.31 -17.10 0.12
C LYS A 83 -9.83 -17.30 0.04
N ILE A 84 -10.36 -17.13 -1.18
CA ILE A 84 -11.79 -17.30 -1.49
C ILE A 84 -12.24 -18.76 -1.33
N TYR A 85 -13.39 -18.93 -0.70
CA TYR A 85 -14.19 -20.15 -0.70
C TYR A 85 -15.60 -19.82 -1.20
N HIS A 86 -16.12 -20.69 -2.07
CA HIS A 86 -17.50 -20.65 -2.58
C HIS A 86 -18.39 -21.57 -1.74
N PHE A 87 -19.55 -21.05 -1.33
CA PHE A 87 -20.60 -21.75 -0.60
C PHE A 87 -21.77 -21.93 -1.55
N ILE A 88 -21.96 -23.17 -2.01
CA ILE A 88 -22.99 -23.54 -2.97
C ILE A 88 -24.15 -24.17 -2.19
N VAL A 89 -25.31 -23.52 -2.22
CA VAL A 89 -26.55 -24.06 -1.67
C VAL A 89 -27.25 -24.88 -2.75
N ALA A 90 -27.55 -26.14 -2.48
CA ALA A 90 -28.18 -27.04 -3.45
C ALA A 90 -29.34 -27.84 -2.84
N LYS A 91 -30.34 -28.13 -3.68
CA LYS A 91 -31.45 -29.05 -3.45
C LYS A 91 -31.01 -30.50 -3.69
N ASP A 92 -31.81 -31.44 -3.20
CA ASP A 92 -31.58 -32.88 -3.37
C ASP A 92 -32.08 -33.47 -4.72
N SER A 93 -32.62 -32.65 -5.64
CA SER A 93 -33.19 -33.15 -6.90
C SER A 93 -32.10 -33.45 -7.96
N SER A 94 -32.17 -34.65 -8.54
CA SER A 94 -30.96 -35.40 -8.93
C SER A 94 -30.19 -34.96 -10.19
N ARG A 95 -30.47 -33.78 -10.80
CA ARG A 95 -29.78 -33.35 -12.04
C ARG A 95 -29.30 -31.90 -12.11
N PHE A 96 -30.02 -30.90 -11.59
CA PHE A 96 -29.60 -29.48 -11.69
C PHE A 96 -30.03 -28.63 -10.46
N GLY A 97 -29.90 -29.17 -9.26
CA GLY A 97 -30.45 -28.58 -8.03
C GLY A 97 -29.71 -27.38 -7.42
N CYS A 98 -28.92 -26.59 -8.14
CA CYS A 98 -28.28 -25.40 -7.51
C CYS A 98 -29.35 -24.34 -7.16
N VAL A 99 -29.39 -23.91 -5.89
CA VAL A 99 -30.25 -22.80 -5.43
C VAL A 99 -29.54 -21.47 -5.57
N GLY A 100 -28.22 -21.46 -5.37
CA GLY A 100 -27.37 -20.30 -5.58
C GLY A 100 -26.05 -20.40 -4.82
N GLU A 101 -25.16 -19.44 -5.06
CA GLU A 101 -23.80 -19.45 -4.52
C GLU A 101 -23.39 -18.12 -3.88
N VAL A 102 -22.46 -18.19 -2.93
CA VAL A 102 -21.85 -17.04 -2.24
C VAL A 102 -20.36 -17.27 -2.11
N SER A 103 -19.55 -16.23 -2.37
CA SER A 103 -18.09 -16.27 -2.20
C SER A 103 -17.68 -15.51 -0.95
N ILE A 104 -16.78 -16.07 -0.14
CA ILE A 104 -16.21 -15.40 1.05
C ILE A 104 -14.70 -15.56 1.02
N ASP A 105 -13.98 -14.44 1.12
CA ASP A 105 -12.54 -14.42 1.38
C ASP A 105 -12.24 -14.67 2.86
N PHE A 106 -11.50 -15.73 3.15
CA PHE A 106 -11.05 -16.04 4.51
C PHE A 106 -9.84 -15.21 4.96
N ALA A 107 -9.09 -14.57 4.05
CA ALA A 107 -7.95 -13.73 4.41
C ALA A 107 -8.39 -12.50 5.22
N SER A 108 -9.55 -11.93 4.87
CA SER A 108 -10.23 -10.85 5.61
C SER A 108 -10.58 -11.23 7.06
N TYR A 109 -10.74 -12.53 7.36
CA TYR A 109 -11.00 -13.05 8.71
C TYR A 109 -9.77 -13.69 9.35
N ALA A 110 -8.60 -13.64 8.70
CA ALA A 110 -7.39 -14.30 9.17
C ALA A 110 -6.98 -13.81 10.56
N ASP A 111 -7.11 -12.53 10.89
CA ASP A 111 -6.80 -11.99 12.24
C ASP A 111 -8.04 -11.77 13.12
N ALA A 112 -9.25 -12.07 12.63
CA ALA A 112 -10.50 -11.82 13.35
C ALA A 112 -10.80 -12.93 14.38
N ILE A 113 -10.44 -12.67 15.65
CA ILE A 113 -10.76 -13.55 16.79
C ILE A 113 -12.23 -13.43 17.23
N LYS A 114 -12.83 -12.24 17.08
CA LYS A 114 -14.25 -12.01 17.35
C LYS A 114 -15.10 -12.71 16.27
N ARG A 115 -16.24 -13.28 16.66
CA ARG A 115 -17.22 -13.82 15.70
C ARG A 115 -17.76 -12.67 14.83
N SER A 116 -17.61 -12.82 13.52
CA SER A 116 -18.24 -11.98 12.50
C SER A 116 -19.49 -12.69 11.99
N SER A 117 -20.54 -11.93 11.69
CA SER A 117 -21.75 -12.45 11.03
C SER A 117 -21.93 -11.72 9.71
N LEU A 118 -22.17 -12.48 8.65
CA LEU A 118 -22.40 -12.00 7.29
C LEU A 118 -23.80 -12.37 6.85
N SER A 119 -24.43 -11.51 6.06
CA SER A 119 -25.72 -11.75 5.41
C SER A 119 -25.51 -11.49 3.93
N LEU A 120 -25.53 -12.52 3.10
CA LEU A 120 -25.10 -12.45 1.71
C LEU A 120 -26.21 -13.02 0.79
N PRO A 121 -26.72 -12.25 -0.19
CA PRO A 121 -27.72 -12.76 -1.12
C PRO A 121 -27.11 -13.88 -1.98
N LEU A 122 -27.87 -14.95 -2.21
CA LEU A 122 -27.44 -16.05 -3.07
C LEU A 122 -27.39 -15.58 -4.53
N LYS A 123 -26.20 -15.62 -5.14
CA LYS A 123 -26.06 -15.37 -6.58
C LYS A 123 -26.63 -16.55 -7.36
N ASN A 124 -27.20 -16.26 -8.53
CA ASN A 124 -27.85 -17.23 -9.43
C ASN A 124 -29.11 -17.91 -8.85
N ALA A 125 -29.71 -17.34 -7.80
CA ALA A 125 -31.01 -17.76 -7.28
C ALA A 125 -32.18 -17.11 -8.05
N ASN A 126 -33.25 -17.86 -8.29
CA ASN A 126 -34.46 -17.37 -8.97
C ASN A 126 -35.36 -16.46 -8.08
N PHE A 127 -34.95 -16.21 -6.84
CA PHE A 127 -35.66 -15.44 -5.81
C PHE A 127 -34.64 -14.90 -4.79
N ALA A 128 -35.04 -13.92 -3.99
CA ALA A 128 -34.17 -13.14 -3.10
C ALA A 128 -33.69 -13.90 -1.84
N ALA A 129 -33.19 -15.13 -1.99
CA ALA A 129 -32.63 -15.93 -0.91
C ALA A 129 -31.39 -15.27 -0.29
N VAL A 130 -31.30 -15.24 1.04
CA VAL A 130 -30.13 -14.72 1.76
C VAL A 130 -29.51 -15.84 2.58
N LEU A 131 -28.21 -16.08 2.37
CA LEU A 131 -27.40 -16.96 3.21
C LEU A 131 -26.65 -16.12 4.24
N HIS A 132 -26.91 -16.43 5.51
CA HIS A 132 -26.23 -15.84 6.64
C HIS A 132 -25.17 -16.79 7.19
N VAL A 133 -23.95 -16.28 7.38
CA VAL A 133 -22.79 -17.07 7.81
C VAL A 133 -22.14 -16.40 9.02
N SER A 134 -22.07 -17.11 10.15
CA SER A 134 -21.25 -16.68 11.28
C SER A 134 -19.87 -17.35 11.20
N ILE A 135 -18.81 -16.53 11.20
CA ILE A 135 -17.41 -16.93 11.05
C ILE A 135 -16.66 -16.59 12.35
N GLN A 136 -15.97 -17.56 12.92
CA GLN A 136 -15.15 -17.36 14.12
C GLN A 136 -13.82 -18.13 13.99
N ARG A 137 -12.68 -17.43 13.94
CA ARG A 137 -11.37 -18.08 14.04
C ARG A 137 -11.19 -18.67 15.43
N LEU A 138 -10.86 -19.96 15.50
CA LEU A 138 -10.46 -20.61 16.73
C LEU A 138 -8.97 -20.38 16.96
N GLN A 139 -8.62 -19.94 18.17
CA GLN A 139 -7.23 -19.73 18.54
C GLN A 139 -6.59 -21.07 18.96
N GLY A 140 -5.97 -21.75 18.00
CA GLY A 140 -5.02 -22.80 18.30
C GLY A 140 -3.78 -22.20 18.97
N THR A 141 -3.35 -22.79 20.08
CA THR A 141 -2.05 -22.45 20.71
C THR A 141 -0.95 -22.65 19.69
N ALA A 142 -0.17 -21.59 19.45
CA ALA A 142 0.87 -21.57 18.41
C ALA A 142 2.14 -22.31 18.85
N ASP A 143 2.01 -23.59 19.20
CA ASP A 143 3.15 -24.48 19.45
C ASP A 143 2.76 -25.95 19.23
N GLN A 144 2.80 -26.40 17.98
CA GLN A 144 3.01 -27.81 17.66
C GLN A 144 3.75 -27.93 16.33
N ARG A 145 5.04 -28.27 16.42
CA ARG A 145 5.84 -28.72 15.28
C ARG A 145 5.41 -30.15 14.91
N ASP A 146 5.41 -30.42 13.61
CA ASP A 146 5.46 -31.73 12.95
C ASP A 146 4.68 -32.89 13.60
N ILE A 147 3.45 -33.13 13.13
CA ILE A 147 2.96 -34.50 12.89
C ILE A 147 2.31 -34.54 11.50
N ASP A 148 2.76 -35.48 10.69
CA ASP A 148 2.14 -35.90 9.43
C ASP A 148 1.29 -37.16 9.71
N GLY A 149 0.07 -37.21 9.19
CA GLY A 149 -0.70 -38.45 9.05
C GLY A 149 -1.72 -38.84 10.14
N ILE A 150 -2.71 -39.62 9.66
CA ILE A 150 -3.70 -40.46 10.39
C ILE A 150 -4.96 -39.76 10.92
N GLU A 151 -5.98 -39.77 10.06
CA GLU A 151 -7.25 -40.54 10.19
C GLU A 151 -8.14 -40.46 11.46
N ASN A 152 -9.44 -40.36 11.20
CA ASN A 152 -10.62 -40.41 12.09
C ASN A 152 -10.50 -41.13 13.46
N ALA A 153 -10.96 -40.47 14.54
CA ALA A 153 -12.22 -40.81 15.25
C ALA A 153 -12.48 -40.02 16.56
N SER A 154 -13.77 -39.75 16.83
CA SER A 154 -14.46 -39.59 18.13
C SER A 154 -13.89 -38.74 19.30
N HIS A 155 -14.64 -37.68 19.63
CA HIS A 155 -15.03 -37.23 20.98
C HIS A 155 -14.03 -37.25 22.16
N HIS A 156 -13.66 -36.05 22.64
CA HIS A 156 -14.03 -35.68 24.02
C HIS A 156 -14.40 -34.21 24.18
N ASP A 157 -15.66 -33.96 24.54
CA ASP A 157 -16.16 -32.65 24.96
C ASP A 157 -15.82 -32.44 26.45
N GLN A 158 -14.59 -32.02 26.72
CA GLN A 158 -14.15 -31.79 28.10
C GLN A 158 -12.97 -30.80 28.23
N SER A 159 -13.19 -29.51 27.90
CA SER A 159 -12.54 -28.37 28.60
C SER A 159 -12.99 -27.00 28.07
N LEU A 160 -14.18 -26.51 28.46
CA LEU A 160 -14.55 -25.08 28.34
C LEU A 160 -15.51 -24.62 29.47
N ARG A 161 -15.12 -24.80 30.74
CA ARG A 161 -15.80 -24.17 31.90
C ARG A 161 -14.84 -23.75 33.02
N THR A 162 -14.02 -22.74 32.76
CA THR A 162 -13.29 -21.98 33.80
C THR A 162 -13.13 -20.52 33.40
N LEU A 163 -14.22 -19.73 33.43
CA LEU A 163 -14.16 -18.25 33.49
C LEU A 163 -15.49 -17.55 33.85
N PHE A 164 -16.42 -18.23 34.54
CA PHE A 164 -17.57 -17.57 35.19
C PHE A 164 -17.80 -18.18 36.57
N GLY A 165 -17.23 -17.54 37.58
CA GLY A 165 -17.55 -17.81 38.98
C GLY A 165 -18.37 -16.66 39.55
N ASN A 166 -19.66 -16.90 39.80
CA ASN A 166 -20.20 -16.67 41.13
C ASN A 166 -21.47 -17.49 41.36
N SER A 167 -21.62 -17.99 42.59
CA SER A 167 -22.60 -19.01 42.97
C SER A 167 -23.82 -18.43 43.69
N GLY A 168 -24.98 -19.09 43.53
CA GLY A 168 -26.12 -18.93 44.44
C GLY A 168 -27.31 -19.79 44.02
N GLY A 169 -27.61 -20.85 44.79
CA GLY A 169 -28.79 -21.72 44.58
C GLY A 169 -28.51 -23.20 44.88
N GLU A 170 -29.24 -23.78 45.85
CA GLU A 170 -29.05 -25.14 46.37
C GLU A 170 -29.83 -26.24 45.62
N GLY A 171 -29.26 -27.45 45.60
CA GLY A 171 -29.97 -28.74 45.63
C GLY A 171 -30.62 -29.27 44.32
N ASN A 172 -30.98 -30.55 44.20
CA ASN A 172 -30.53 -31.78 44.88
C ASN A 172 -31.08 -33.01 44.09
N ILE A 173 -30.34 -34.13 43.99
CA ILE A 173 -30.77 -35.46 43.46
C ILE A 173 -31.18 -35.49 41.95
N GLY A 174 -30.83 -36.48 41.10
CA GLY A 174 -29.93 -37.64 41.22
C GLY A 174 -30.27 -38.78 40.23
N ARG A 175 -29.27 -39.66 39.97
CA ARG A 175 -29.28 -40.97 39.25
C ARG A 175 -29.16 -41.01 37.70
N ASN A 176 -28.25 -41.90 37.29
CA ASN A 176 -27.90 -42.38 35.94
C ASN A 176 -28.56 -43.78 35.68
N PRO A 177 -28.13 -44.59 34.67
CA PRO A 177 -28.31 -44.50 33.21
C PRO A 177 -28.89 -45.84 32.64
N THR A 178 -28.61 -46.20 31.36
CA THR A 178 -27.99 -47.49 30.92
C THR A 178 -28.46 -48.03 29.53
N GLU A 179 -27.49 -48.20 28.60
CA GLU A 179 -27.43 -49.18 27.45
C GLU A 179 -28.48 -49.13 26.30
N ASN A 180 -28.29 -49.68 25.06
CA ASN A 180 -27.38 -50.74 24.55
C ASN A 180 -27.02 -50.66 23.01
N TYR A 181 -26.18 -51.59 22.53
CA TYR A 181 -25.41 -51.69 21.24
C TYR A 181 -26.10 -51.86 19.86
N GLY A 182 -25.30 -51.70 18.77
CA GLY A 182 -25.41 -52.40 17.45
C GLY A 182 -24.95 -51.52 16.24
N MET A 183 -23.78 -51.67 15.58
CA MET A 183 -23.25 -52.76 14.70
C MET A 183 -24.15 -53.07 13.47
N GLY A 184 -23.75 -53.08 12.19
CA GLY A 184 -22.46 -52.79 11.49
C GLY A 184 -22.47 -53.31 10.03
N ASN A 185 -21.48 -52.93 9.21
CA ASN A 185 -21.09 -53.48 7.87
C ASN A 185 -21.99 -53.11 6.65
N ASP A 186 -21.51 -52.38 5.63
CA ASP A 186 -20.52 -52.68 4.56
C ASP A 186 -21.06 -53.50 3.36
N ILE A 187 -21.01 -52.93 2.14
CA ILE A 187 -20.84 -53.66 0.86
C ILE A 187 -20.21 -52.75 -0.21
N LYS A 188 -19.38 -53.38 -1.03
CA LYS A 188 -18.42 -52.84 -2.02
C LYS A 188 -18.91 -53.09 -3.45
N ARG A 189 -18.71 -52.14 -4.39
CA ARG A 189 -18.19 -52.43 -5.75
C ARG A 189 -17.87 -51.21 -6.63
N ASP A 190 -16.97 -51.48 -7.56
CA ASP A 190 -16.32 -50.61 -8.52
C ASP A 190 -17.10 -50.46 -9.84
N HIS A 191 -16.88 -49.36 -10.58
CA HIS A 191 -16.17 -49.35 -11.89
C HIS A 191 -16.54 -48.16 -12.81
N GLN A 192 -15.57 -47.86 -13.68
CA GLN A 192 -15.73 -47.42 -15.08
C GLN A 192 -15.67 -45.92 -15.43
N ALA A 193 -14.71 -45.65 -16.33
CA ALA A 193 -14.33 -44.39 -16.94
C ALA A 193 -15.44 -43.69 -17.76
N SER A 194 -15.30 -42.37 -17.99
CA SER A 194 -14.70 -41.84 -19.24
C SER A 194 -14.90 -40.32 -19.42
N MET A 195 -13.93 -39.68 -20.08
CA MET A 195 -14.00 -38.48 -20.95
C MET A 195 -14.81 -37.23 -20.60
N GLY A 196 -14.21 -36.06 -20.89
CA GLY A 196 -14.86 -35.10 -21.79
C GLY A 196 -14.86 -33.63 -21.39
N SER A 197 -14.05 -32.84 -22.11
CA SER A 197 -14.32 -31.44 -22.54
C SER A 197 -14.71 -30.36 -21.51
N ASP A 198 -13.75 -29.47 -21.26
CA ASP A 198 -13.67 -28.12 -21.88
C ASP A 198 -14.79 -27.06 -21.75
N ILE A 199 -14.30 -25.84 -21.49
CA ILE A 199 -14.88 -24.51 -21.80
C ILE A 199 -16.09 -24.04 -20.94
N MET A 200 -15.85 -23.05 -20.09
CA MET A 200 -16.20 -21.65 -20.39
C MET A 200 -15.45 -20.66 -19.49
N LEU A 201 -14.86 -19.64 -20.11
CA LEU A 201 -14.35 -18.45 -19.44
C LEU A 201 -15.49 -17.44 -19.29
N SER A 202 -15.51 -16.67 -18.20
CA SER A 202 -16.10 -15.32 -18.21
C SER A 202 -15.56 -14.47 -17.06
N ASN A 203 -15.06 -13.30 -17.44
CA ASN A 203 -14.66 -12.23 -16.53
C ASN A 203 -15.92 -11.49 -16.02
N SER A 204 -15.82 -10.79 -14.89
CA SER A 204 -15.88 -9.31 -14.85
C SER A 204 -16.15 -8.78 -13.43
N ASP A 205 -15.18 -8.01 -12.93
CA ASP A 205 -15.31 -6.60 -12.51
C ASP A 205 -16.59 -6.09 -11.79
N SER A 206 -16.30 -5.53 -10.61
CA SER A 206 -16.70 -4.17 -10.14
C SER A 206 -17.87 -3.94 -9.18
N SER A 207 -17.60 -2.97 -8.31
CA SER A 207 -18.51 -2.02 -7.61
C SER A 207 -19.60 -2.61 -6.68
N SER A 208 -19.38 -2.50 -5.37
CA SER A 208 -20.05 -1.54 -4.44
C SER A 208 -21.54 -1.84 -4.24
N GLY A 209 -22.02 -2.19 -3.04
CA GLY A 209 -21.91 -1.44 -1.78
C GLY A 209 -23.34 -1.06 -1.36
N LEU A 210 -23.61 -0.80 -0.07
CA LEU A 210 -24.78 -0.02 0.41
C LEU A 210 -24.78 0.10 1.94
N ASP A 211 -25.21 1.27 2.42
CA ASP A 211 -25.36 1.63 3.83
C ASP A 211 -26.67 1.12 4.46
N THR A 212 -26.82 1.31 5.78
CA THR A 212 -28.14 1.54 6.40
C THR A 212 -27.98 2.49 7.61
N PRO A 213 -28.83 3.54 7.77
CA PRO A 213 -28.59 4.63 8.73
C PRO A 213 -29.45 4.55 10.00
N CYS A 214 -29.12 5.34 11.03
CA CYS A 214 -30.12 6.02 11.88
C CYS A 214 -29.51 7.18 12.70
N GLU A 215 -30.27 8.27 12.86
CA GLU A 215 -29.90 9.45 13.65
C GLU A 215 -30.27 9.31 15.14
N HIS A 216 -29.66 10.13 16.00
CA HIS A 216 -30.35 10.78 17.12
C HIS A 216 -29.52 11.94 17.70
N GLU A 217 -30.07 13.16 17.61
CA GLU A 217 -29.61 14.40 18.28
C GLU A 217 -30.76 14.96 19.16
N PRO A 218 -30.59 16.07 19.93
CA PRO A 218 -29.38 16.59 20.58
C PRO A 218 -29.63 17.00 22.06
N LYS A 219 -28.57 17.04 22.88
CA LYS A 219 -28.50 17.94 24.07
C LYS A 219 -27.07 18.42 24.35
N ASN A 220 -26.79 19.68 24.02
CA ASN A 220 -25.60 20.40 24.46
C ASN A 220 -25.66 20.74 25.98
N PRO A 221 -24.51 20.85 26.65
CA PRO A 221 -24.04 22.20 26.93
C PRO A 221 -22.54 22.44 26.65
N LYS A 222 -22.21 23.68 26.30
CA LYS A 222 -20.84 24.20 26.18
C LYS A 222 -20.02 23.96 27.46
N LEU A 223 -18.76 23.57 27.29
CA LEU A 223 -17.69 24.03 28.18
C LEU A 223 -16.36 24.09 27.43
N THR A 224 -15.72 25.25 27.49
CA THR A 224 -14.42 25.54 26.90
C THR A 224 -13.32 24.87 27.69
N HIS A 225 -12.49 24.04 27.07
CA HIS A 225 -11.09 23.89 27.49
C HIS A 225 -10.23 23.26 26.39
N GLU A 226 -9.29 24.04 25.85
CA GLU A 226 -8.12 23.46 25.22
C GLU A 226 -7.32 22.71 26.30
N SER A 227 -6.74 21.57 25.91
CA SER A 227 -5.70 20.88 26.69
C SER A 227 -4.80 20.12 25.73
N SER A 228 -3.68 20.76 25.40
CA SER A 228 -2.63 20.23 24.56
C SER A 228 -2.05 18.95 25.16
N ILE A 229 -2.00 17.86 24.38
CA ILE A 229 -1.15 16.72 24.73
C ILE A 229 0.22 16.95 24.11
N THR A 230 1.18 17.22 24.99
CA THR A 230 2.61 17.30 24.72
C THR A 230 3.14 16.01 24.10
N ILE A 231 3.68 16.09 22.89
CA ILE A 231 4.65 15.09 22.41
C ILE A 231 6.05 15.64 22.65
N ASP A 232 6.70 15.04 23.62
CA ASP A 232 8.04 15.38 24.10
C ASP A 232 9.10 15.06 23.03
N LYS A 233 9.59 16.09 22.33
CA LYS A 233 10.74 15.99 21.42
C LYS A 233 12.02 16.27 22.21
N SER A 234 12.56 15.23 22.84
CA SER A 234 13.91 15.24 23.41
C SER A 234 14.96 15.50 22.31
N SER A 235 15.36 16.77 22.18
CA SER A 235 16.44 17.22 21.32
C SER A 235 17.79 17.01 21.99
N GLN A 236 18.69 16.26 21.34
CA GLN A 236 20.11 16.23 21.73
C GLN A 236 21.01 15.88 20.53
N TRP A 237 21.22 16.83 19.61
CA TRP A 237 22.42 16.95 18.75
C TRP A 237 22.52 18.35 18.14
N ASP A 238 22.58 19.38 18.99
CA ASP A 238 22.96 20.75 18.59
C ASP A 238 23.94 21.32 19.61
N LEU A 239 25.24 21.29 19.26
CA LEU A 239 26.31 22.11 19.86
C LEU A 239 27.61 21.88 19.10
N LEU A 240 27.91 22.76 18.14
CA LEU A 240 29.26 23.17 17.73
C LEU A 240 29.16 24.38 16.76
N ASP A 241 28.53 25.45 17.22
CA ASP A 241 28.64 26.77 16.57
C ASP A 241 29.88 27.50 17.10
N SER A 242 30.99 27.40 16.37
CA SER A 242 32.24 28.08 16.71
C SER A 242 32.20 29.54 16.25
N SER A 243 31.65 30.40 17.10
CA SER A 243 31.74 31.85 16.93
C SER A 243 33.20 32.35 17.01
N ALA A 244 33.52 33.34 16.17
CA ALA A 244 34.89 33.82 16.00
C ALA A 244 35.32 34.85 17.07
N PRO A 245 36.58 34.82 17.57
CA PRO A 245 37.07 35.83 18.50
C PRO A 245 37.67 37.05 17.77
N LYS A 246 37.19 38.24 18.14
CA LYS A 246 37.87 39.53 17.94
C LYS A 246 37.57 40.45 19.13
N LEU A 247 38.55 40.67 20.01
CA LEU A 247 39.16 42.00 20.25
C LEU A 247 40.23 41.98 21.37
N SER A 248 41.14 42.94 21.28
CA SER A 248 41.82 43.66 22.38
C SER A 248 42.95 43.00 23.21
N THR A 249 44.11 43.66 23.11
CA THR A 249 45.07 44.06 24.18
C THR A 249 44.41 44.35 25.55
N ASP A 250 45.09 44.29 26.71
CA ASP A 250 46.54 44.28 27.01
C ASP A 250 46.88 43.64 28.39
N ASP A 251 48.19 43.43 28.61
CA ASP A 251 48.97 43.48 29.88
C ASP A 251 49.01 42.33 30.94
N SER A 252 50.26 41.97 31.27
CA SER A 252 50.87 41.52 32.54
C SER A 252 50.41 40.30 33.39
N SER A 253 51.26 39.27 33.34
CA SER A 253 52.14 38.82 34.47
C SER A 253 51.79 37.62 35.38
N THR A 254 52.65 36.59 35.22
CA THR A 254 53.33 35.74 36.25
C THR A 254 52.71 34.49 36.89
N SER A 255 53.48 33.39 36.79
CA SER A 255 53.61 32.25 37.73
C SER A 255 52.45 31.20 37.73
N THR A 256 52.65 29.90 37.99
CA THR A 256 53.83 29.12 38.41
C THR A 256 53.83 27.73 37.74
N LEU A 257 55.02 27.11 37.64
CA LEU A 257 55.27 25.74 37.20
C LEU A 257 54.54 24.69 38.07
N GLY A 258 54.19 23.53 37.48
CA GLY A 258 53.58 22.41 38.19
C GLY A 258 53.55 21.12 37.35
N GLU A 259 54.71 20.47 37.20
CA GLU A 259 54.81 19.15 36.57
C GLU A 259 54.38 18.04 37.54
N THR A 260 53.52 17.12 37.08
CA THR A 260 53.68 15.68 37.32
C THR A 260 53.06 14.90 36.16
N SER A 261 53.88 14.09 35.49
CA SER A 261 53.42 13.07 34.54
C SER A 261 52.90 11.85 35.29
N GLU A 262 51.88 11.17 34.77
CA GLU A 262 51.79 9.70 34.88
C GLU A 262 50.91 9.10 33.77
N GLU A 263 51.39 8.02 33.15
CA GLU A 263 50.86 7.43 31.92
C GLU A 263 49.81 6.35 32.21
N SER A 264 48.51 6.62 31.97
CA SER A 264 47.47 5.58 32.08
C SER A 264 46.29 5.69 31.11
N SER A 265 46.32 6.58 30.11
CA SER A 265 45.15 6.94 29.29
C SER A 265 45.20 6.48 27.82
N SER A 266 46.39 6.23 27.26
CA SER A 266 46.57 5.96 25.82
C SER A 266 46.02 4.60 25.37
N ASP A 267 46.30 3.54 26.11
CA ASP A 267 45.94 2.16 25.74
C ASP A 267 44.41 1.93 25.78
N VAL A 268 43.73 2.49 26.79
CA VAL A 268 42.26 2.47 26.90
C VAL A 268 41.60 3.21 25.73
N MET A 269 42.18 4.33 25.28
CA MET A 269 41.68 5.04 24.09
C MET A 269 41.95 4.26 22.79
N LEU A 270 43.08 3.56 22.68
CA LEU A 270 43.42 2.74 21.51
C LEU A 270 42.48 1.54 21.37
N GLU A 271 42.21 0.81 22.45
CA GLU A 271 41.29 -0.34 22.42
C GLU A 271 39.83 0.10 22.18
N ASN A 272 39.42 1.28 22.69
CA ASN A 272 38.13 1.90 22.36
C ASN A 272 38.05 2.27 20.86
N LEU A 273 39.11 2.85 20.29
CA LEU A 273 39.18 3.14 18.85
C LEU A 273 39.05 1.86 18.01
N LYS A 274 39.76 0.81 18.40
CA LYS A 274 39.74 -0.52 17.77
C LYS A 274 38.37 -1.19 17.86
N ALA A 275 37.68 -1.08 19.00
CA ALA A 275 36.29 -1.52 19.16
C ALA A 275 35.33 -0.74 18.25
N LYS A 276 35.49 0.59 18.13
CA LYS A 276 34.70 1.43 17.20
C LYS A 276 34.97 1.07 15.73
N VAL A 277 36.22 0.84 15.33
CA VAL A 277 36.57 0.38 13.97
C VAL A 277 35.95 -0.99 13.67
N ALA A 278 35.96 -1.92 14.63
CA ALA A 278 35.31 -3.22 14.49
C ALA A 278 33.77 -3.09 14.38
N ALA A 279 33.15 -2.20 15.15
CA ALA A 279 31.71 -1.90 15.04
C ALA A 279 31.34 -1.30 13.68
N LEU A 280 32.08 -0.28 13.22
CA LEU A 280 31.88 0.34 11.90
C LEU A 280 32.10 -0.65 10.75
N THR A 281 33.07 -1.57 10.89
CA THR A 281 33.33 -2.63 9.90
C THR A 281 32.15 -3.62 9.85
N ARG A 282 31.58 -3.99 11.01
CA ARG A 282 30.36 -4.82 11.07
C ARG A 282 29.17 -4.09 10.43
N GLN A 283 29.00 -2.79 10.70
CA GLN A 283 27.94 -1.97 10.11
C GLN A 283 28.08 -1.89 8.58
N ALA A 284 29.28 -1.63 8.06
CA ALA A 284 29.55 -1.61 6.62
C ALA A 284 29.23 -2.94 5.93
N ASN A 285 29.55 -4.08 6.58
CA ASN A 285 29.20 -5.40 6.07
C ASN A 285 27.68 -5.66 6.05
N VAL A 286 26.93 -5.15 7.03
CA VAL A 286 25.46 -5.22 7.04
C VAL A 286 24.88 -4.37 5.90
N SER A 287 25.35 -3.12 5.73
CA SER A 287 24.88 -2.25 4.65
C SER A 287 25.22 -2.78 3.25
N GLU A 288 26.35 -3.47 3.04
CA GLU A 288 26.62 -4.13 1.76
C GLU A 288 25.67 -5.32 1.51
N LEU A 289 25.31 -6.10 2.53
CA LEU A 289 24.30 -7.16 2.41
C LEU A 289 22.89 -6.61 2.10
N GLU A 290 22.53 -5.48 2.69
CA GLU A 290 21.31 -4.74 2.38
C GLU A 290 21.33 -4.24 0.93
N LEU A 291 22.40 -3.59 0.49
CA LEU A 291 22.59 -3.15 -0.90
C LEU A 291 22.52 -4.31 -1.89
N GLN A 292 23.12 -5.46 -1.60
CA GLN A 292 22.99 -6.65 -2.45
C GLN A 292 21.56 -7.19 -2.50
N THR A 293 20.82 -7.08 -1.40
CA THR A 293 19.41 -7.49 -1.33
C THR A 293 18.52 -6.52 -2.12
N LEU A 294 18.74 -5.22 -2.02
CA LEU A 294 18.08 -4.18 -2.82
C LEU A 294 18.40 -4.34 -4.31
N ARG A 295 19.67 -4.54 -4.70
CA ARG A 295 20.07 -4.84 -6.08
C ARG A 295 19.32 -6.06 -6.64
N LYS A 296 19.21 -7.15 -5.87
CA LYS A 296 18.43 -8.35 -6.24
C LYS A 296 16.94 -8.06 -6.36
N GLN A 297 16.38 -7.21 -5.50
CA GLN A 297 14.98 -6.79 -5.57
C GLN A 297 14.71 -5.94 -6.83
N ILE A 298 15.56 -4.96 -7.13
CA ILE A 298 15.46 -4.10 -8.32
C ILE A 298 15.49 -4.95 -9.61
N VAL A 299 16.38 -5.95 -9.70
CA VAL A 299 16.41 -6.87 -10.87
C VAL A 299 15.11 -7.67 -11.00
N LYS A 300 14.52 -8.13 -9.88
CA LYS A 300 13.23 -8.84 -9.90
C LYS A 300 12.07 -7.95 -10.33
N GLU A 301 11.95 -6.75 -9.77
CA GLU A 301 10.88 -5.82 -10.15
C GLU A 301 11.06 -5.30 -11.58
N ARG A 302 12.30 -5.07 -12.04
CA ARG A 302 12.58 -4.78 -13.45
C ARG A 302 12.12 -5.89 -14.38
N LYS A 303 12.34 -7.16 -14.00
CA LYS A 303 11.84 -8.30 -14.77
C LYS A 303 10.31 -8.35 -14.79
N LYS A 304 9.64 -8.21 -13.64
CA LYS A 304 8.17 -8.14 -13.59
C LYS A 304 7.62 -6.99 -14.45
N GLY A 305 8.25 -5.81 -14.40
CA GLY A 305 7.86 -4.68 -15.25
C GLY A 305 8.03 -4.96 -16.74
N GLN A 306 9.06 -5.72 -17.14
CA GLN A 306 9.23 -6.21 -18.51
C GLN A 306 8.21 -7.30 -18.89
N ASP A 307 7.80 -8.14 -17.94
CA ASP A 307 6.79 -9.17 -18.14
C ASP A 307 5.40 -8.52 -18.34
N LEU A 308 5.00 -7.62 -17.43
CA LEU A 308 3.79 -6.79 -17.54
C LEU A 308 3.78 -5.90 -18.78
N SER A 309 4.91 -5.31 -19.16
CA SER A 309 4.99 -4.50 -20.39
C SER A 309 4.74 -5.33 -21.65
N ARG A 310 5.04 -6.64 -21.63
CA ARG A 310 4.75 -7.55 -22.76
C ARG A 310 3.28 -7.96 -22.79
N GLU A 311 2.68 -8.19 -21.62
CA GLU A 311 1.24 -8.45 -21.47
C GLU A 311 0.40 -7.23 -21.91
N VAL A 312 0.83 -6.00 -21.57
CA VAL A 312 0.18 -4.77 -22.05
C VAL A 312 0.30 -4.61 -23.58
N THR A 313 1.38 -5.08 -24.21
CA THR A 313 1.45 -5.08 -25.69
C THR A 313 0.52 -6.13 -26.31
N THR A 314 0.44 -7.35 -25.77
CA THR A 314 -0.47 -8.38 -26.31
C THR A 314 -1.94 -8.00 -26.11
N LEU A 315 -2.33 -7.52 -24.93
CA LEU A 315 -3.70 -7.03 -24.68
C LEU A 315 -4.05 -5.82 -25.57
N ARG A 316 -3.08 -4.97 -25.91
CA ARG A 316 -3.30 -3.86 -26.86
C ARG A 316 -3.51 -4.36 -28.29
N GLU A 317 -2.78 -5.40 -28.70
CA GLU A 317 -2.96 -6.05 -29.99
C GLU A 317 -4.34 -6.75 -30.09
N GLU A 318 -4.74 -7.48 -29.05
CA GLU A 318 -6.08 -8.09 -28.95
C GLU A 318 -7.20 -7.03 -28.98
N ARG A 319 -7.06 -5.93 -28.22
CA ARG A 319 -8.00 -4.79 -28.26
C ARG A 319 -8.09 -4.20 -29.66
N ASN A 320 -6.98 -4.05 -30.37
CA ASN A 320 -6.99 -3.54 -31.75
C ASN A 320 -7.72 -4.53 -32.68
N ALA A 321 -7.42 -5.83 -32.61
CA ALA A 321 -8.10 -6.85 -33.42
C ALA A 321 -9.62 -6.88 -33.18
N LEU A 322 -10.06 -6.83 -31.91
CA LEU A 322 -11.48 -6.73 -31.55
C LEU A 322 -12.13 -5.43 -32.04
N LYS A 323 -11.39 -4.31 -32.04
CA LYS A 323 -11.87 -3.04 -32.59
C LYS A 323 -12.06 -3.13 -34.10
N ASP A 324 -11.11 -3.73 -34.82
CA ASP A 324 -11.19 -3.92 -36.27
C ASP A 324 -12.34 -4.88 -36.64
N GLU A 325 -12.59 -5.91 -35.82
CA GLU A 325 -13.75 -6.80 -35.95
C GLU A 325 -15.08 -6.07 -35.69
N CYS A 326 -15.16 -5.21 -34.65
CA CYS A 326 -16.33 -4.37 -34.40
C CYS A 326 -16.59 -3.37 -35.55
N GLU A 327 -15.55 -2.78 -36.13
CA GLU A 327 -15.69 -1.89 -37.30
C GLU A 327 -16.15 -2.64 -38.55
N LYS A 328 -15.67 -3.88 -38.75
CA LYS A 328 -16.17 -4.78 -39.80
C LYS A 328 -17.64 -5.16 -39.60
N LEU A 329 -18.03 -5.54 -38.37
CA LEU A 329 -19.42 -5.87 -38.05
C LEU A 329 -20.36 -4.67 -38.26
N LYS A 330 -19.94 -3.45 -37.90
CA LYS A 330 -20.69 -2.22 -38.21
C LYS A 330 -20.83 -1.96 -39.71
N ALA A 331 -19.80 -2.25 -40.50
CA ALA A 331 -19.89 -2.15 -41.96
C ALA A 331 -20.84 -3.20 -42.57
N GLU A 332 -20.89 -4.40 -41.98
CA GLU A 332 -21.85 -5.46 -42.34
C GLU A 332 -23.29 -5.06 -41.95
N GLU A 333 -23.49 -4.50 -40.75
CA GLU A 333 -24.79 -4.01 -40.23
C GLU A 333 -25.36 -2.88 -41.08
N VAL A 334 -24.54 -1.88 -41.47
CA VAL A 334 -24.94 -0.81 -42.39
C VAL A 334 -25.36 -1.38 -43.76
N LYS A 335 -24.74 -2.47 -44.21
CA LYS A 335 -25.07 -3.14 -45.46
C LYS A 335 -26.36 -3.98 -45.38
N VAL A 336 -26.64 -4.58 -44.22
CA VAL A 336 -27.90 -5.28 -43.94
C VAL A 336 -29.06 -4.30 -43.84
N ASN A 337 -28.90 -3.18 -43.12
CA ASN A 337 -29.89 -2.10 -43.09
C ASN A 337 -30.11 -1.48 -44.48
N GLY A 338 -29.06 -1.33 -45.28
CA GLY A 338 -29.16 -0.88 -46.68
C GLY A 338 -29.95 -1.84 -47.59
N MET A 339 -30.08 -3.12 -47.23
CA MET A 339 -30.84 -4.11 -48.02
C MET A 339 -32.30 -4.27 -47.54
N LEU A 340 -32.61 -3.93 -46.28
CA LEU A 340 -33.99 -3.90 -45.76
C LEU A 340 -34.81 -2.68 -46.22
N LEU A 341 -34.17 -1.67 -46.81
CA LEU A 341 -34.80 -0.41 -47.24
C LEU A 341 -35.39 -0.43 -48.67
N ILE A 342 -35.34 -1.57 -49.38
CA ILE A 342 -35.69 -1.64 -50.82
C ILE A 342 -37.10 -2.19 -51.09
N ASP A 343 -37.70 -2.97 -50.17
CA ASP A 343 -38.98 -3.67 -50.41
C ASP A 343 -40.17 -3.13 -49.59
N GLN A 344 -39.97 -2.10 -48.76
CA GLN A 344 -41.06 -1.42 -48.06
C GLN A 344 -41.24 -0.01 -48.60
N GLY A 345 -41.97 0.08 -49.71
CA GLY A 345 -42.45 1.34 -50.27
C GLY A 345 -43.24 2.13 -49.22
N ASP A 346 -43.16 3.45 -49.32
CA ASP A 346 -43.78 4.41 -48.40
C ASP A 346 -45.25 4.02 -48.12
N PRO A 347 -45.71 3.84 -46.86
CA PRO A 347 -47.06 3.36 -46.57
C PRO A 347 -48.17 4.39 -46.83
N TRP A 348 -47.83 5.65 -47.10
CA TRP A 348 -48.78 6.74 -47.34
C TRP A 348 -49.81 6.51 -48.47
N PRO A 349 -49.48 5.92 -49.64
CA PRO A 349 -50.46 5.66 -50.69
C PRO A 349 -51.52 4.64 -50.26
N LEU A 350 -51.13 3.59 -49.52
CA LEU A 350 -52.06 2.57 -49.01
C LEU A 350 -52.97 3.16 -47.92
N ILE A 351 -52.43 4.04 -47.08
CA ILE A 351 -53.21 4.78 -46.07
C ILE A 351 -54.21 5.73 -46.74
N GLU A 352 -53.82 6.42 -47.80
CA GLU A 352 -54.70 7.34 -48.52
C GLU A 352 -55.74 6.60 -49.38
N GLU A 353 -55.41 5.42 -49.93
CA GLU A 353 -56.36 4.51 -50.61
C GLU A 353 -57.44 4.01 -49.64
N LEU A 354 -57.06 3.49 -48.47
CA LEU A 354 -58.01 3.11 -47.40
C LEU A 354 -58.87 4.29 -46.92
N ARG A 355 -58.32 5.51 -46.95
CA ARG A 355 -59.04 6.73 -46.58
C ARG A 355 -60.06 7.15 -47.65
N GLN A 356 -59.77 6.92 -48.91
CA GLN A 356 -60.71 7.14 -50.03
C GLN A 356 -61.83 6.10 -50.01
N GLU A 357 -61.51 4.82 -49.79
CA GLU A 357 -62.49 3.73 -49.62
C GLU A 357 -63.48 4.03 -48.48
N LEU A 358 -62.97 4.41 -47.30
CA LEU A 358 -63.78 4.79 -46.14
C LEU A 358 -64.68 6.01 -46.38
N ASN A 359 -64.25 6.96 -47.21
CA ASN A 359 -65.10 8.09 -47.59
C ASN A 359 -66.18 7.66 -48.59
N HIS A 360 -65.86 6.80 -49.56
CA HIS A 360 -66.84 6.27 -50.49
C HIS A 360 -67.95 5.46 -49.79
N GLU A 361 -67.59 4.66 -48.78
CA GLU A 361 -68.56 3.92 -47.98
C GLU A 361 -69.43 4.84 -47.11
N LYS A 362 -68.88 5.94 -46.58
CA LYS A 362 -69.67 6.97 -45.87
C LYS A 362 -70.65 7.68 -46.80
N ASP A 363 -70.25 8.01 -48.02
CA ASP A 363 -71.12 8.65 -49.01
C ASP A 363 -72.24 7.68 -49.45
N LEU A 364 -71.92 6.41 -49.66
CA LEU A 364 -72.90 5.36 -49.95
C LEU A 364 -73.88 5.15 -48.78
N SER A 365 -73.38 5.09 -47.54
CA SER A 365 -74.18 4.99 -46.33
C SER A 365 -75.13 6.18 -46.18
N SER A 366 -74.64 7.41 -46.43
CA SER A 366 -75.45 8.63 -46.42
C SER A 366 -76.54 8.60 -47.51
N SER A 367 -76.23 8.09 -48.71
CA SER A 367 -77.22 7.90 -49.78
C SER A 367 -78.28 6.84 -49.44
N LEU A 368 -77.92 5.77 -48.73
CA LEU A 368 -78.86 4.75 -48.25
C LEU A 368 -79.74 5.28 -47.12
N GLN A 369 -79.19 6.08 -46.20
CA GLN A 369 -79.97 6.77 -45.17
C GLN A 369 -80.99 7.73 -45.78
N LEU A 370 -80.59 8.55 -46.75
CA LEU A 370 -81.48 9.48 -47.43
C LEU A 370 -82.61 8.76 -48.20
N LYS A 371 -82.29 7.66 -48.90
CA LYS A 371 -83.33 6.80 -49.52
C LYS A 371 -84.29 6.19 -48.49
N LEU A 372 -83.77 5.77 -47.33
CA LEU A 372 -84.61 5.25 -46.25
C LEU A 372 -85.56 6.34 -45.73
N GLU A 373 -85.06 7.56 -45.55
CA GLU A 373 -85.87 8.71 -45.12
C GLU A 373 -86.95 9.09 -46.15
N GLU A 374 -86.62 9.16 -47.44
CA GLU A 374 -87.60 9.32 -48.53
C GLU A 374 -88.67 8.21 -48.54
N THR A 375 -88.31 6.95 -48.26
CA THR A 375 -89.29 5.85 -48.14
C THR A 375 -90.15 5.93 -46.88
N LEU A 376 -89.65 6.54 -45.80
CA LEU A 376 -90.42 6.78 -44.57
C LEU A 376 -91.37 7.96 -44.75
N GLU A 377 -90.95 9.03 -45.43
CA GLU A 377 -91.76 10.21 -45.73
C GLU A 377 -92.90 9.86 -46.71
N SER A 378 -92.61 9.17 -47.82
CA SER A 378 -93.65 8.67 -48.75
C SER A 378 -94.60 7.66 -48.09
N LYS A 379 -94.11 6.83 -47.15
CA LYS A 379 -94.97 5.96 -46.33
C LYS A 379 -95.87 6.76 -45.37
N ALA A 380 -95.40 7.89 -44.83
CA ALA A 380 -96.20 8.79 -44.01
C ALA A 380 -97.25 9.54 -44.86
N GLU A 381 -96.91 9.94 -46.08
CA GLU A 381 -97.84 10.57 -47.03
C GLU A 381 -98.95 9.58 -47.48
N LEU A 382 -98.61 8.31 -47.73
CA LEU A 382 -99.60 7.25 -47.94
C LEU A 382 -100.50 7.00 -46.72
N LEU A 383 -99.96 7.15 -45.50
CA LEU A 383 -100.73 7.03 -44.26
C LEU A 383 -101.74 8.18 -44.12
N LEU A 384 -101.34 9.41 -44.46
CA LEU A 384 -102.23 10.57 -44.54
C LEU A 384 -103.31 10.42 -45.63
N ALA A 385 -102.97 9.86 -46.80
CA ALA A 385 -103.95 9.54 -47.84
C ALA A 385 -104.96 8.46 -47.40
N LEU A 386 -104.53 7.49 -46.58
CA LEU A 386 -105.40 6.48 -45.97
C LEU A 386 -106.31 7.08 -44.87
N GLU A 387 -105.80 8.04 -44.10
CA GLU A 387 -106.59 8.79 -43.10
C GLU A 387 -107.68 9.63 -43.80
N MET A 388 -107.33 10.35 -44.87
CA MET A 388 -108.27 11.17 -45.66
C MET A 388 -109.32 10.35 -46.42
N SER A 389 -109.07 9.06 -46.71
CA SER A 389 -110.03 8.17 -47.36
C SER A 389 -110.98 7.46 -46.38
N LYS A 390 -110.73 7.52 -45.06
CA LYS A 390 -111.65 6.99 -44.03
C LYS A 390 -112.79 7.94 -43.63
N SER A 391 -112.81 9.18 -44.13
CA SER A 391 -113.82 10.19 -43.76
C SER A 391 -114.81 10.54 -44.88
N LYS A 392 -115.25 9.57 -45.72
CA LYS A 392 -116.37 9.79 -46.66
C LYS A 392 -117.18 8.55 -47.08
N THR A 393 -117.66 7.75 -46.11
CA THR A 393 -118.67 6.71 -46.38
C THR A 393 -119.78 6.75 -45.35
N MET A 394 -120.87 7.44 -45.67
CA MET A 394 -122.16 7.36 -44.99
C MET A 394 -123.30 7.78 -45.95
N ARG A 395 -124.35 6.93 -46.00
CA ARG A 395 -125.78 7.30 -46.11
C ARG A 395 -126.52 7.33 -47.47
N SER A 396 -126.97 6.13 -47.91
CA SER A 396 -128.26 5.78 -48.59
C SER A 396 -128.08 4.38 -49.21
N LYS A 397 -128.72 3.26 -48.86
CA LYS A 397 -130.02 2.87 -48.27
C LYS A 397 -131.25 3.05 -49.19
N SER A 398 -131.77 1.88 -49.62
CA SER A 398 -133.08 1.54 -50.22
C SER A 398 -133.50 2.26 -51.52
N GLU A 399 -134.43 1.77 -52.34
CA GLU A 399 -135.22 0.51 -52.43
C GLU A 399 -135.54 0.27 -53.93
N MET A 400 -135.84 -0.97 -54.34
CA MET A 400 -136.62 -1.23 -55.56
C MET A 400 -138.05 -1.52 -55.14
N ASP A 401 -139.03 -0.94 -55.82
CA ASP A 401 -140.44 -1.35 -55.75
C ASP A 401 -141.13 -1.10 -57.10
N ASP A 402 -142.12 -1.93 -57.42
CA ASP A 402 -142.77 -2.03 -58.74
C ASP A 402 -144.10 -1.25 -58.82
N ASP A 403 -144.75 -1.34 -59.99
CA ASP A 403 -146.13 -0.95 -60.33
C ASP A 403 -146.45 0.59 -60.31
N GLU A 404 -147.25 1.16 -61.22
CA GLU A 404 -148.51 0.66 -61.77
C GLU A 404 -148.97 1.48 -63.00
N GLU A 405 -149.73 0.81 -63.88
CA GLU A 405 -150.69 1.32 -64.89
C GLU A 405 -150.34 2.23 -66.10
N GLN A 406 -151.03 1.87 -67.20
CA GLN A 406 -151.70 2.71 -68.21
C GLN A 406 -151.02 2.75 -69.61
N ARG A 407 -151.63 2.41 -70.75
CA ARG A 407 -153.01 1.98 -71.19
C ARG A 407 -152.80 1.09 -72.46
N GLU A 408 -153.73 0.41 -73.12
CA GLU A 408 -155.21 0.45 -73.22
C GLU A 408 -155.75 -0.93 -73.70
N LEU A 409 -157.06 -1.07 -73.94
CA LEU A 409 -157.74 -2.30 -74.44
C LEU A 409 -158.52 -1.97 -75.74
N GLU A 410 -158.96 -3.00 -76.49
CA GLU A 410 -159.89 -2.92 -77.66
C GLU A 410 -159.29 -2.28 -78.96
N ALA A 411 -159.59 -2.69 -80.21
CA ALA A 411 -160.35 -3.79 -80.83
C ALA A 411 -159.80 -4.01 -82.28
N ILE A 412 -159.94 -5.13 -83.02
CA ILE A 412 -161.15 -5.67 -83.66
C ILE A 412 -160.79 -6.99 -84.42
N VAL A 413 -161.60 -8.04 -84.20
CA VAL A 413 -162.10 -9.08 -85.13
C VAL A 413 -161.25 -9.51 -86.36
N LYS A 414 -160.80 -10.78 -86.40
CA LYS A 414 -161.31 -11.80 -87.36
C LYS A 414 -160.83 -13.24 -87.14
N GLU A 415 -161.81 -14.14 -86.93
CA GLU A 415 -161.97 -15.47 -87.56
C GLU A 415 -160.72 -16.36 -87.85
N HIS A 416 -160.54 -17.43 -87.06
CA HIS A 416 -160.72 -18.86 -87.45
C HIS A 416 -159.72 -19.86 -86.80
N SER A 417 -160.28 -20.97 -86.31
CA SER A 417 -159.70 -22.33 -86.11
C SER A 417 -158.84 -22.61 -84.85
N ASP A 418 -159.52 -23.11 -83.82
CA ASP A 418 -159.07 -23.40 -82.44
C ASP A 418 -158.17 -24.65 -82.30
N ALA A 419 -157.01 -24.70 -82.97
CA ALA A 419 -156.10 -25.85 -82.85
C ALA A 419 -154.59 -25.53 -82.80
N LYS A 420 -154.16 -24.34 -83.22
CA LYS A 420 -152.73 -23.92 -83.14
C LYS A 420 -152.43 -23.03 -81.93
N GLU A 421 -153.41 -22.27 -81.48
CA GLU A 421 -153.28 -21.36 -80.34
C GLU A 421 -153.05 -22.13 -79.03
N THR A 422 -153.75 -23.25 -78.84
CA THR A 422 -153.56 -24.18 -77.70
C THR A 422 -152.12 -24.71 -77.62
N TYR A 423 -151.53 -25.11 -78.75
CA TYR A 423 -150.17 -25.66 -78.78
C TYR A 423 -149.09 -24.59 -78.51
N LEU A 424 -149.33 -23.34 -78.92
CA LEU A 424 -148.44 -22.20 -78.62
C LEU A 424 -148.56 -21.76 -77.15
N LEU A 425 -149.77 -21.78 -76.58
CA LEU A 425 -150.00 -21.57 -75.15
C LEU A 425 -149.33 -22.67 -74.32
N GLU A 426 -149.46 -23.93 -74.71
CA GLU A 426 -148.86 -25.08 -74.02
C GLU A 426 -147.32 -25.01 -74.06
N GLN A 427 -146.72 -24.66 -75.19
CA GLN A 427 -145.28 -24.38 -75.28
C GLN A 427 -144.86 -23.20 -74.38
N LYS A 428 -145.57 -22.08 -74.42
CA LYS A 428 -145.26 -20.91 -73.58
C LYS A 428 -145.39 -21.20 -72.08
N ILE A 429 -146.33 -22.07 -71.69
CA ILE A 429 -146.48 -22.57 -70.33
C ILE A 429 -145.26 -23.41 -69.92
N ILE A 430 -144.79 -24.32 -70.79
CA ILE A 430 -143.58 -25.13 -70.55
C ILE A 430 -142.35 -24.23 -70.42
N ASP A 431 -142.19 -23.25 -71.31
CA ASP A 431 -141.06 -22.31 -71.30
C ASP A 431 -141.04 -21.50 -69.99
N LEU A 432 -142.18 -20.93 -69.58
CA LEU A 432 -142.33 -20.21 -68.31
C LEU A 432 -142.07 -21.09 -67.08
N TYR A 433 -142.52 -22.35 -67.06
CA TYR A 433 -142.18 -23.28 -65.99
C TYR A 433 -140.67 -23.58 -65.95
N SER A 434 -140.01 -23.67 -67.10
CA SER A 434 -138.55 -23.88 -67.16
C SER A 434 -137.76 -22.66 -66.68
N GLU A 435 -138.26 -21.44 -66.95
CA GLU A 435 -137.69 -20.17 -66.49
C GLU A 435 -137.87 -20.00 -64.97
N VAL A 436 -139.04 -20.33 -64.43
CA VAL A 436 -139.29 -20.39 -62.98
C VAL A 436 -138.36 -21.39 -62.29
N GLU A 437 -138.08 -22.54 -62.91
CA GLU A 437 -137.17 -23.56 -62.35
C GLU A 437 -135.68 -23.17 -62.49
N LEU A 438 -135.34 -22.30 -63.45
CA LEU A 438 -134.04 -21.62 -63.52
C LEU A 438 -133.91 -20.62 -62.36
N TYR A 439 -134.86 -19.69 -62.20
CA TYR A 439 -134.82 -18.68 -61.14
C TYR A 439 -134.79 -19.28 -59.72
N LYS A 440 -135.45 -20.43 -59.48
CA LYS A 440 -135.30 -21.16 -58.21
C LYS A 440 -133.87 -21.63 -57.99
N ARG A 441 -133.25 -22.29 -58.97
CA ARG A 441 -131.86 -22.76 -58.83
C ARG A 441 -130.87 -21.61 -58.66
N ASP A 442 -131.08 -20.51 -59.37
CA ASP A 442 -130.23 -19.32 -59.25
C ASP A 442 -130.42 -18.65 -57.88
N LYS A 443 -131.64 -18.67 -57.32
CA LYS A 443 -131.91 -18.24 -55.94
C LYS A 443 -131.21 -19.16 -54.93
N ASP A 444 -131.34 -20.48 -55.08
CA ASP A 444 -130.74 -21.47 -54.17
C ASP A 444 -129.20 -21.39 -54.21
N GLU A 445 -128.61 -21.14 -55.39
CA GLU A 445 -127.18 -20.87 -55.58
C GLU A 445 -126.74 -19.56 -54.91
N LEU A 446 -127.52 -18.47 -55.05
CA LEU A 446 -127.26 -17.21 -54.33
C LEU A 446 -127.39 -17.36 -52.81
N GLU A 447 -128.32 -18.19 -52.34
CA GLU A 447 -128.49 -18.51 -50.91
C GLU A 447 -127.28 -19.29 -50.38
N MET A 448 -126.80 -20.33 -51.09
CA MET A 448 -125.56 -21.03 -50.76
C MET A 448 -124.32 -20.10 -50.76
N GLN A 449 -124.21 -19.18 -51.73
CA GLN A 449 -123.11 -18.21 -51.77
C GLN A 449 -123.17 -17.24 -50.59
N MET A 450 -124.37 -16.81 -50.19
CA MET A 450 -124.55 -15.95 -49.01
C MET A 450 -124.19 -16.69 -47.71
N GLU A 451 -124.57 -17.96 -47.57
CA GLU A 451 -124.18 -18.80 -46.43
C GLU A 451 -122.65 -19.05 -46.39
N GLN A 452 -122.02 -19.30 -47.53
CA GLN A 452 -120.57 -19.46 -47.63
C GLN A 452 -119.83 -18.17 -47.23
N ILE A 453 -120.28 -17.01 -47.71
CA ILE A 453 -119.71 -15.71 -47.32
C ILE A 453 -119.88 -15.45 -45.81
N ALA A 454 -121.01 -15.86 -45.22
CA ALA A 454 -121.23 -15.75 -43.78
C ALA A 454 -120.30 -16.65 -42.95
N LEU A 455 -120.03 -17.87 -43.43
CA LEU A 455 -119.04 -18.79 -42.84
C LEU A 455 -117.62 -18.23 -42.95
N ASP A 456 -117.21 -17.78 -44.13
CA ASP A 456 -115.87 -17.22 -44.37
C ASP A 456 -115.63 -15.96 -43.52
N TYR A 457 -116.64 -15.11 -43.35
CA TYR A 457 -116.58 -13.96 -42.46
C TYR A 457 -116.30 -14.35 -41.00
N GLU A 458 -116.98 -15.38 -40.48
CA GLU A 458 -116.78 -15.84 -39.11
C GLU A 458 -115.43 -16.55 -38.91
N ILE A 459 -114.94 -17.28 -39.91
CA ILE A 459 -113.58 -17.85 -39.94
C ILE A 459 -112.53 -16.72 -39.85
N ILE A 460 -112.59 -15.74 -40.75
CA ILE A 460 -111.66 -14.60 -40.77
C ILE A 460 -111.71 -13.82 -39.44
N LYS A 461 -112.91 -13.65 -38.86
CA LYS A 461 -113.10 -12.99 -37.56
C LYS A 461 -112.43 -13.76 -36.42
N GLN A 462 -112.53 -15.09 -36.40
CA GLN A 462 -111.86 -15.94 -35.41
C GLN A 462 -110.33 -15.94 -35.59
N GLU A 463 -109.84 -16.03 -36.83
CA GLU A 463 -108.40 -15.96 -37.13
C GLU A 463 -107.79 -14.61 -36.75
N ASN A 464 -108.50 -13.51 -37.01
CA ASN A 464 -108.07 -12.16 -36.63
C ASN A 464 -108.01 -12.00 -35.09
N HIS A 465 -108.94 -12.62 -34.35
CA HIS A 465 -108.88 -12.65 -32.89
C HIS A 465 -107.67 -13.45 -32.36
N ASP A 466 -107.39 -14.62 -32.93
CA ASP A 466 -106.22 -15.43 -32.59
C ASP A 466 -104.89 -14.73 -32.94
N LEU A 467 -104.82 -14.06 -34.10
CA LEU A 467 -103.67 -13.23 -34.50
C LEU A 467 -103.47 -12.04 -33.54
N SER A 468 -104.54 -11.34 -33.16
CA SER A 468 -104.47 -10.23 -32.20
C SER A 468 -103.97 -10.71 -30.83
N TYR A 469 -104.47 -11.84 -30.33
CA TYR A 469 -104.03 -12.43 -29.07
C TYR A 469 -102.56 -12.90 -29.11
N LYS A 470 -102.14 -13.51 -30.22
CA LYS A 470 -100.73 -13.89 -30.45
C LYS A 470 -99.80 -12.68 -30.52
N LEU A 471 -100.23 -11.59 -31.16
CA LEU A 471 -99.47 -10.34 -31.25
C LEU A 471 -99.29 -9.70 -29.87
N GLU A 472 -100.38 -9.53 -29.12
CA GLU A 472 -100.35 -8.96 -27.75
C GLU A 472 -99.46 -9.80 -26.82
N ARG A 473 -99.60 -11.12 -26.86
CA ARG A 473 -98.74 -12.04 -26.10
C ARG A 473 -97.26 -11.92 -26.49
N SER A 474 -96.95 -11.78 -27.78
CA SER A 474 -95.57 -11.64 -28.26
C SER A 474 -94.97 -10.31 -27.81
N GLN A 475 -95.75 -9.22 -27.88
CA GLN A 475 -95.33 -7.89 -27.45
C GLN A 475 -95.07 -7.82 -25.93
N LEU A 476 -95.92 -8.45 -25.12
CA LEU A 476 -95.70 -8.60 -23.68
C LEU A 476 -94.46 -9.46 -23.36
N GLN A 477 -94.24 -10.54 -24.10
CA GLN A 477 -93.04 -11.38 -23.94
C GLN A 477 -91.76 -10.62 -24.30
N GLU A 478 -91.79 -9.80 -25.35
CA GLU A 478 -90.66 -8.98 -25.78
C GLU A 478 -90.35 -7.85 -24.78
N GLN A 479 -91.37 -7.17 -24.23
CA GLN A 479 -91.18 -6.20 -23.15
C GLN A 479 -90.57 -6.83 -21.89
N LEU A 480 -91.04 -8.01 -21.49
CA LEU A 480 -90.51 -8.73 -20.32
C LEU A 480 -89.06 -9.19 -20.55
N LYS A 481 -88.76 -9.67 -21.76
CA LYS A 481 -87.40 -10.03 -22.18
C LYS A 481 -86.47 -8.81 -22.13
N MET A 482 -86.89 -7.68 -22.70
CA MET A 482 -86.13 -6.44 -22.70
C MET A 482 -85.88 -5.94 -21.26
N GLN A 483 -86.86 -5.99 -20.35
CA GLN A 483 -86.63 -5.66 -18.94
C GLN A 483 -85.59 -6.58 -18.28
N PHE A 484 -85.65 -7.88 -18.54
CA PHE A 484 -84.69 -8.83 -17.96
C PHE A 484 -83.28 -8.61 -18.50
N GLU A 485 -83.13 -8.39 -19.81
CA GLU A 485 -81.85 -8.08 -20.45
C GLU A 485 -81.28 -6.74 -19.98
N CYS A 486 -82.10 -5.69 -19.85
CA CYS A 486 -81.68 -4.41 -19.27
C CYS A 486 -81.26 -4.54 -17.79
N THR A 487 -81.98 -5.32 -16.98
CA THR A 487 -81.65 -5.52 -15.56
C THR A 487 -80.35 -6.30 -15.38
N SER A 488 -80.14 -7.34 -16.21
CA SER A 488 -78.91 -8.12 -16.25
C SER A 488 -77.71 -7.26 -16.71
N SER A 489 -77.90 -6.48 -17.78
CA SER A 489 -76.88 -5.56 -18.30
C SER A 489 -76.50 -4.48 -17.27
N TYR A 490 -77.49 -3.88 -16.60
CA TYR A 490 -77.26 -2.87 -15.56
C TYR A 490 -76.46 -3.43 -14.36
N ALA A 491 -76.72 -4.67 -13.95
CA ALA A 491 -75.93 -5.33 -12.92
C ALA A 491 -74.45 -5.50 -13.35
N THR A 492 -74.20 -5.93 -14.60
CA THR A 492 -72.82 -6.05 -15.11
C THR A 492 -72.14 -4.68 -15.30
N LEU A 493 -72.89 -3.63 -15.65
CA LEU A 493 -72.38 -2.26 -15.76
C LEU A 493 -71.92 -1.74 -14.40
N ASN A 494 -72.74 -1.88 -13.36
CA ASN A 494 -72.37 -1.47 -12.00
C ASN A 494 -71.15 -2.25 -11.47
N GLU A 495 -71.03 -3.54 -11.77
CA GLU A 495 -69.86 -4.32 -11.37
C GLU A 495 -68.59 -3.79 -12.05
N LEU A 496 -68.63 -3.53 -13.36
CA LEU A 496 -67.52 -2.91 -14.10
C LEU A 496 -67.19 -1.49 -13.58
N GLU A 497 -68.19 -0.68 -13.25
CA GLU A 497 -68.00 0.66 -12.68
C GLU A 497 -67.29 0.58 -11.31
N THR A 498 -67.68 -0.34 -10.43
CA THR A 498 -66.94 -0.58 -9.17
C THR A 498 -65.53 -1.11 -9.39
N GLN A 499 -65.26 -1.89 -10.45
CA GLN A 499 -63.91 -2.32 -10.79
C GLN A 499 -63.05 -1.15 -11.28
N ILE A 500 -63.62 -0.24 -12.08
CA ILE A 500 -62.96 0.99 -12.54
C ILE A 500 -62.63 1.89 -11.34
N ASP A 501 -63.59 2.16 -10.44
CA ASP A 501 -63.39 2.95 -9.23
C ASP A 501 -62.27 2.37 -8.34
N ASN A 502 -62.24 1.04 -8.15
CA ASN A 502 -61.19 0.39 -7.36
C ASN A 502 -59.81 0.54 -8.03
N LEU A 503 -59.71 0.33 -9.35
CA LEU A 503 -58.47 0.49 -10.10
C LEU A 503 -57.97 1.94 -10.14
N GLU A 504 -58.87 2.93 -10.20
CA GLU A 504 -58.50 4.35 -10.15
C GLU A 504 -57.97 4.73 -8.75
N ASN A 505 -58.58 4.22 -7.68
CA ASN A 505 -58.07 4.41 -6.31
C ASN A 505 -56.69 3.76 -6.11
N ASP A 506 -56.48 2.54 -6.61
CA ASP A 506 -55.17 1.87 -6.57
C ASP A 506 -54.10 2.62 -7.37
N LEU A 507 -54.44 3.10 -8.58
CA LEU A 507 -53.55 3.94 -9.38
C LEU A 507 -53.18 5.24 -8.66
N LYS A 508 -54.14 5.87 -7.99
CA LYS A 508 -53.91 7.09 -7.20
C LYS A 508 -52.99 6.83 -6.00
N LEU A 509 -53.22 5.76 -5.25
CA LEU A 509 -52.34 5.34 -4.15
C LEU A 509 -50.91 5.07 -4.64
N LYS A 510 -50.77 4.35 -5.76
CA LYS A 510 -49.46 4.09 -6.40
C LYS A 510 -48.78 5.37 -6.90
N SER A 511 -49.55 6.32 -7.43
CA SER A 511 -49.04 7.63 -7.85
C SER A 511 -48.49 8.42 -6.65
N GLU A 512 -49.20 8.45 -5.52
CA GLU A 512 -48.71 9.09 -4.30
C GLU A 512 -47.47 8.41 -3.71
N GLU A 513 -47.43 7.06 -3.71
CA GLU A 513 -46.27 6.28 -3.26
C GLU A 513 -45.04 6.58 -4.13
N LEU A 514 -45.20 6.59 -5.45
CA LEU A 514 -44.14 6.93 -6.40
C LEU A 514 -43.68 8.38 -6.24
N SER A 515 -44.59 9.32 -5.97
CA SER A 515 -44.26 10.72 -5.68
C SER A 515 -43.43 10.88 -4.41
N LYS A 516 -43.77 10.16 -3.33
CA LYS A 516 -43.01 10.10 -2.08
C LYS A 516 -41.61 9.51 -2.31
N SER A 517 -41.53 8.37 -3.02
CA SER A 517 -40.27 7.74 -3.41
C SER A 517 -39.36 8.67 -4.22
N ASN A 518 -39.92 9.39 -5.19
CA ASN A 518 -39.21 10.39 -6.01
C ASN A 518 -38.69 11.59 -5.17
N HIS A 519 -39.33 11.91 -4.05
CA HIS A 519 -38.80 12.92 -3.11
C HIS A 519 -37.55 12.41 -2.39
N VAL A 520 -37.60 11.18 -1.85
CA VAL A 520 -36.46 10.53 -1.19
C VAL A 520 -35.29 10.32 -2.16
N ILE A 521 -35.56 9.96 -3.42
CA ILE A 521 -34.52 9.85 -4.46
C ILE A 521 -33.80 11.20 -4.65
N LYS A 522 -34.53 12.33 -4.72
CA LYS A 522 -33.91 13.66 -4.85
C LYS A 522 -33.10 14.09 -3.63
N GLU A 523 -33.52 13.71 -2.43
CA GLU A 523 -32.75 13.94 -1.20
C GLU A 523 -31.43 13.14 -1.24
N LEU A 524 -31.48 11.87 -1.65
CA LEU A 524 -30.31 11.01 -1.83
C LEU A 524 -29.39 11.52 -2.95
N GLU A 525 -29.93 11.96 -4.09
CA GLU A 525 -29.16 12.60 -5.17
C GLU A 525 -28.43 13.86 -4.68
N SER A 526 -29.09 14.70 -3.88
CA SER A 526 -28.46 15.87 -3.27
C SER A 526 -27.38 15.49 -2.26
N TYR A 527 -27.57 14.42 -1.49
CA TYR A 527 -26.58 13.93 -0.54
C TYR A 527 -25.34 13.35 -1.25
N ILE A 528 -25.54 12.53 -2.28
CA ILE A 528 -24.46 11.99 -3.12
C ILE A 528 -23.67 13.14 -3.75
N LYS A 529 -24.34 14.14 -4.33
CA LYS A 529 -23.67 15.30 -4.93
C LYS A 529 -22.81 16.07 -3.93
N ASN A 530 -23.29 16.27 -2.71
CA ASN A 530 -22.51 16.94 -1.65
C ASN A 530 -21.29 16.10 -1.24
N LEU A 531 -21.40 14.76 -1.20
CA LEU A 531 -20.27 13.87 -0.95
C LEU A 531 -19.25 13.88 -2.10
N GLU A 532 -19.70 13.90 -3.35
CA GLU A 532 -18.83 14.01 -4.53
C GLU A 532 -18.04 15.33 -4.52
N GLU A 533 -18.68 16.44 -4.16
CA GLU A 533 -18.03 17.75 -4.01
C GLU A 533 -17.00 17.74 -2.88
N ALA A 534 -17.35 17.20 -1.70
CA ALA A 534 -16.42 17.06 -0.58
C ALA A 534 -15.21 16.15 -0.87
N LEU A 535 -15.41 15.03 -1.59
CA LEU A 535 -14.32 14.15 -2.03
C LEU A 535 -13.41 14.81 -3.06
N LYS A 536 -13.98 15.65 -3.94
CA LYS A 536 -13.23 16.42 -4.94
C LYS A 536 -12.40 17.52 -4.28
N ASP A 537 -12.95 18.24 -3.31
CA ASP A 537 -12.23 19.25 -2.54
C ASP A 537 -11.07 18.61 -1.75
N GLN A 538 -11.31 17.46 -1.10
CA GLN A 538 -10.26 16.70 -0.43
C GLN A 538 -9.16 16.23 -1.39
N ALA A 539 -9.51 15.80 -2.61
CA ALA A 539 -8.53 15.42 -3.62
C ALA A 539 -7.67 16.62 -4.06
N HIS A 540 -8.26 17.81 -4.20
CA HIS A 540 -7.54 19.04 -4.51
C HIS A 540 -6.62 19.47 -3.35
N GLU A 541 -7.05 19.31 -2.09
CA GLU A 541 -6.21 19.57 -0.91
C GLU A 541 -4.97 18.67 -0.92
N PHE A 542 -5.14 17.35 -1.12
CA PHE A 542 -4.02 16.41 -1.24
C PHE A 542 -3.09 16.70 -2.42
N GLU A 543 -3.61 17.14 -3.58
CA GLU A 543 -2.78 17.51 -4.73
C GLU A 543 -1.96 18.79 -4.44
N THR A 544 -2.53 19.74 -3.70
CA THR A 544 -1.85 20.97 -3.27
C THR A 544 -0.73 20.67 -2.25
N ASP A 545 -1.02 19.84 -1.24
CA ASP A 545 -0.04 19.36 -0.25
C ASP A 545 1.09 18.57 -0.91
N PHE A 546 0.77 17.75 -1.91
CA PHE A 546 1.76 16.97 -2.66
C PHE A 546 2.69 17.89 -3.47
N ASP A 547 2.15 18.89 -4.16
CA ASP A 547 2.95 19.87 -4.90
C ASP A 547 3.85 20.71 -3.96
N GLU A 548 3.35 21.12 -2.79
CA GLU A 548 4.21 21.77 -1.78
C GLU A 548 5.31 20.83 -1.28
N LEU A 549 5.00 19.57 -0.98
CA LEU A 549 5.99 18.57 -0.56
C LEU A 549 7.06 18.34 -1.64
N VAL A 550 6.67 18.26 -2.91
CA VAL A 550 7.58 18.14 -4.05
C VAL A 550 8.48 19.37 -4.19
N ARG A 551 7.93 20.58 -4.03
CA ARG A 551 8.70 21.83 -4.00
C ARG A 551 9.72 21.85 -2.86
N LEU A 552 9.29 21.57 -1.63
CA LEU A 552 10.18 21.57 -0.45
C LEU A 552 11.29 20.51 -0.58
N LYS A 553 10.97 19.34 -1.13
CA LYS A 553 11.96 18.28 -1.40
C LYS A 553 12.97 18.70 -2.46
N THR A 554 12.53 19.28 -3.58
CA THR A 554 13.45 19.73 -4.64
C THR A 554 14.35 20.88 -4.17
N GLU A 555 13.83 21.80 -3.35
CA GLU A 555 14.65 22.82 -2.69
C GLU A 555 15.65 22.24 -1.67
N GLN A 556 15.29 21.15 -0.97
CA GLN A 556 16.21 20.44 -0.08
C GLN A 556 17.33 19.73 -0.86
N GLU A 557 16.99 19.04 -1.95
CA GLU A 557 17.96 18.39 -2.84
C GLU A 557 18.92 19.43 -3.45
N GLN A 558 18.41 20.56 -3.93
CA GLN A 558 19.22 21.64 -4.47
C GLN A 558 20.18 22.26 -3.44
N ARG A 559 19.73 22.43 -2.19
CA ARG A 559 20.60 22.86 -1.07
C ARG A 559 21.68 21.83 -0.75
N ALA A 560 21.35 20.54 -0.76
CA ALA A 560 22.32 19.46 -0.54
C ALA A 560 23.40 19.41 -1.64
N ILE A 561 23.01 19.54 -2.91
CA ILE A 561 23.94 19.61 -4.05
C ILE A 561 24.89 20.80 -3.90
N SER A 562 24.38 22.00 -3.59
CA SER A 562 25.20 23.20 -3.39
C SER A 562 26.18 23.04 -2.22
N ALA A 563 25.76 22.42 -1.12
CA ALA A 563 26.63 22.11 0.01
C ALA A 563 27.73 21.09 -0.37
N GLU A 564 27.40 20.06 -1.14
CA GLU A 564 28.38 19.07 -1.60
C GLU A 564 29.41 19.69 -2.54
N ASP A 565 29.01 20.51 -3.51
CA ASP A 565 29.93 21.18 -4.43
C ASP A 565 30.84 22.19 -3.72
N ASN A 566 30.33 22.91 -2.72
CA ASN A 566 31.16 23.75 -1.85
C ASN A 566 32.18 22.91 -1.06
N LEU A 567 31.79 21.75 -0.52
CA LEU A 567 32.69 20.84 0.18
C LEU A 567 33.75 20.25 -0.77
N ARG A 568 33.38 19.85 -2.00
CA ARG A 568 34.30 19.39 -3.05
C ARG A 568 35.32 20.48 -3.40
N LYS A 569 34.88 21.73 -3.56
CA LYS A 569 35.73 22.90 -3.81
C LYS A 569 36.72 23.14 -2.66
N MET A 570 36.27 23.10 -1.42
CA MET A 570 37.16 23.23 -0.25
C MET A 570 38.16 22.08 -0.15
N LYS A 571 37.73 20.83 -0.38
CA LYS A 571 38.64 19.67 -0.41
C LYS A 571 39.73 19.81 -1.47
N LEU A 572 39.37 20.28 -2.67
CA LEU A 572 40.32 20.55 -3.75
C LEU A 572 41.30 21.69 -3.39
N GLN A 573 40.80 22.78 -2.78
CA GLN A 573 41.66 23.87 -2.29
C GLN A 573 42.64 23.39 -1.21
N ASN A 574 42.18 22.58 -0.24
CA ASN A 574 43.03 22.03 0.80
C ASN A 574 44.07 21.04 0.23
N ALA A 575 43.68 20.19 -0.72
CA ALA A 575 44.62 19.31 -1.42
C ALA A 575 45.71 20.12 -2.16
N ASN A 576 45.33 21.21 -2.83
CA ASN A 576 46.27 22.12 -3.49
C ASN A 576 47.16 22.90 -2.50
N ALA A 577 46.70 23.17 -1.28
CA ALA A 577 47.53 23.76 -0.23
C ALA A 577 48.53 22.72 0.33
N ALA A 578 48.07 21.49 0.57
CA ALA A 578 48.91 20.39 1.05
C ALA A 578 50.03 20.03 0.06
N THR A 579 49.76 19.99 -1.25
CA THR A 579 50.80 19.74 -2.27
C THR A 579 51.83 20.87 -2.33
N ARG A 580 51.40 22.14 -2.22
CA ARG A 580 52.33 23.29 -2.12
C ARG A 580 53.24 23.19 -0.91
N LEU A 581 52.68 22.89 0.27
CA LEU A 581 53.46 22.70 1.50
C LEU A 581 54.42 21.50 1.40
N GLN A 582 53.99 20.40 0.77
CA GLN A 582 54.86 19.24 0.52
C GLN A 582 56.02 19.58 -0.43
N ASP A 583 55.77 20.39 -1.46
CA ASP A 583 56.80 20.87 -2.38
C ASP A 583 57.77 21.85 -1.71
N GLU A 584 57.29 22.72 -0.83
CA GLU A 584 58.13 23.61 -0.01
C GLU A 584 58.99 22.82 0.98
N LEU A 585 58.43 21.84 1.68
CA LEU A 585 59.17 20.92 2.54
C LEU A 585 60.26 20.18 1.75
N ARG A 586 59.94 19.71 0.53
CA ARG A 586 60.91 19.02 -0.34
C ARG A 586 62.05 19.96 -0.75
N ARG A 587 61.76 21.21 -1.14
CA ARG A 587 62.78 22.22 -1.46
C ARG A 587 63.65 22.56 -0.24
N LEU A 588 63.04 22.71 0.93
CA LEU A 588 63.75 23.02 2.17
C LEU A 588 64.64 21.86 2.62
N SER A 589 64.16 20.62 2.49
CA SER A 589 64.95 19.40 2.72
C SER A 589 66.14 19.31 1.76
N GLN A 590 65.95 19.56 0.45
CA GLN A 590 67.03 19.60 -0.53
C GLN A 590 68.07 20.67 -0.21
N LYS A 591 67.63 21.87 0.20
CA LYS A 591 68.53 22.96 0.64
C LYS A 591 69.29 22.59 1.91
N MET A 592 68.62 21.96 2.88
CA MET A 592 69.25 21.50 4.13
C MET A 592 70.32 20.44 3.84
N ALA A 593 70.01 19.46 2.99
CA ALA A 593 70.95 18.41 2.58
C ALA A 593 72.18 18.99 1.88
N SER A 594 72.03 19.94 0.94
CA SER A 594 73.17 20.56 0.27
C SER A 594 73.99 21.47 1.20
N THR A 595 73.37 22.18 2.14
CA THR A 595 74.12 22.92 3.18
C THR A 595 74.85 21.99 4.14
N PHE A 596 74.28 20.82 4.45
CA PHE A 596 74.92 19.81 5.28
C PHE A 596 76.14 19.21 4.56
N GLU A 597 76.00 18.82 3.29
CA GLU A 597 77.10 18.29 2.47
C GLU A 597 78.27 19.29 2.34
N VAL A 598 77.97 20.60 2.20
CA VAL A 598 78.99 21.66 2.21
C VAL A 598 79.68 21.78 3.57
N ASN A 599 78.91 21.72 4.66
CA ASN A 599 79.47 21.77 6.02
C ASN A 599 80.30 20.52 6.36
N GLU A 600 79.86 19.34 5.94
CA GLU A 600 80.57 18.06 6.09
C GLU A 600 81.91 18.09 5.35
N LYS A 601 81.93 18.59 4.11
CA LYS A 601 83.17 18.82 3.34
C LYS A 601 84.10 19.83 4.01
N ALA A 602 83.55 20.89 4.60
CA ALA A 602 84.34 21.87 5.35
C ALA A 602 84.93 21.27 6.64
N ALA A 603 84.16 20.44 7.36
CA ALA A 603 84.59 19.73 8.56
C ALA A 603 85.67 18.68 8.26
N MET A 604 85.49 17.87 7.20
CA MET A 604 86.53 16.94 6.72
C MET A 604 87.82 17.67 6.39
N LYS A 605 87.75 18.76 5.61
CA LYS A 605 88.93 19.57 5.29
C LYS A 605 89.62 20.13 6.55
N ALA A 606 88.86 20.67 7.50
CA ALA A 606 89.41 21.17 8.76
C ALA A 606 90.06 20.06 9.60
N MET A 607 89.54 18.84 9.55
CA MET A 607 90.12 17.67 10.20
C MET A 607 91.40 17.19 9.51
N ASP A 608 91.47 17.22 8.18
CA ASP A 608 92.68 16.94 7.39
C ASP A 608 93.78 17.97 7.66
N ASP A 609 93.43 19.27 7.63
CA ASP A 609 94.33 20.38 7.96
C ASP A 609 94.85 20.26 9.41
N ALA A 610 93.98 19.93 10.38
CA ALA A 610 94.37 19.68 11.77
C ALA A 610 95.26 18.43 11.93
N ASN A 611 95.00 17.36 11.18
CA ASN A 611 95.85 16.17 11.16
C ASN A 611 97.24 16.48 10.60
N LYS A 612 97.31 17.27 9.53
CA LYS A 612 98.58 17.73 8.94
C LYS A 612 99.37 18.57 9.96
N LEU A 613 98.74 19.56 10.59
CA LEU A 613 99.36 20.36 11.64
C LEU A 613 99.80 19.52 12.85
N ARG A 614 99.08 18.46 13.20
CA ARG A 614 99.48 17.50 14.25
C ARG A 614 100.75 16.72 13.87
N VAL A 615 100.89 16.31 12.60
CA VAL A 615 102.11 15.63 12.11
C VAL A 615 103.30 16.61 12.07
N GLU A 616 103.10 17.83 11.58
CA GLU A 616 104.14 18.88 11.60
C GLU A 616 104.56 19.22 13.04
N LYS A 617 103.60 19.33 13.97
CA LYS A 617 103.87 19.51 15.40
C LYS A 617 104.71 18.36 15.96
N GLN A 618 104.33 17.10 15.70
CA GLN A 618 105.09 15.94 16.19
C GLN A 618 106.53 15.96 15.68
N ALA A 619 106.74 16.26 14.39
CA ALA A 619 108.09 16.36 13.81
C ALA A 619 108.93 17.48 14.48
N ILE A 620 108.32 18.61 14.85
CA ILE A 620 109.00 19.68 15.60
C ILE A 620 109.29 19.25 17.04
N GLU A 621 108.37 18.55 17.70
CA GLU A 621 108.58 18.01 19.05
C GLU A 621 109.71 16.96 19.06
N ASP A 622 109.77 16.08 18.06
CA ASP A 622 110.83 15.08 17.87
C ASP A 622 112.20 15.76 17.62
N MET A 623 112.24 16.80 16.77
CA MET A 623 113.45 17.62 16.57
C MET A 623 113.88 18.33 17.86
N LEU A 624 112.93 18.84 18.66
CA LEU A 624 113.21 19.51 19.93
C LEU A 624 113.74 18.52 20.98
N VAL A 625 113.22 17.29 21.03
CA VAL A 625 113.78 16.21 21.85
C VAL A 625 115.19 15.87 21.38
N LYS A 626 115.43 15.76 20.07
CA LYS A 626 116.77 15.50 19.53
C LYS A 626 117.77 16.60 19.88
N VAL A 627 117.41 17.88 19.72
CA VAL A 627 118.25 19.02 20.11
C VAL A 627 118.52 19.04 21.62
N LYS A 628 117.54 18.70 22.47
CA LYS A 628 117.76 18.54 23.92
C LYS A 628 118.77 17.44 24.23
N GLN A 629 118.69 16.29 23.55
CA GLN A 629 119.67 15.23 23.70
C GLN A 629 121.06 15.68 23.24
N ASP A 630 121.18 16.31 22.06
CA ASP A 630 122.46 16.78 21.52
C ASP A 630 123.11 17.86 22.41
N LEU A 631 122.29 18.69 23.07
CA LEU A 631 122.74 19.64 24.10
C LEU A 631 123.18 18.95 25.39
N GLN A 632 122.49 17.91 25.85
CA GLN A 632 122.91 17.11 27.01
C GLN A 632 124.24 16.42 26.72
N ASP A 633 124.35 15.73 25.58
CA ASP A 633 125.60 15.09 25.12
C ASP A 633 126.76 16.09 25.02
N LEU A 634 126.47 17.36 24.68
CA LEU A 634 127.46 18.44 24.65
C LEU A 634 127.85 18.92 26.04
N PHE A 635 126.88 19.06 26.94
CA PHE A 635 127.11 19.42 28.34
C PHE A 635 127.95 18.35 29.04
N ASP A 636 127.61 17.07 28.84
CA ASP A 636 128.36 15.93 29.38
C ASP A 636 129.82 15.95 28.88
N ARG A 637 130.05 16.17 27.57
CA ARG A 637 131.41 16.36 27.01
C ARG A 637 132.15 17.59 27.57
N PHE A 638 131.44 18.65 27.96
CA PHE A 638 132.06 19.81 28.64
C PHE A 638 132.37 19.49 30.10
N GLN A 639 131.52 18.74 30.78
CA GLN A 639 131.73 18.28 32.16
C GLN A 639 132.90 17.30 32.25
N GLU A 640 133.03 16.36 31.31
CA GLU A 640 134.22 15.50 31.15
C GLU A 640 135.51 16.32 31.00
N LYS A 641 135.48 17.36 30.16
CA LYS A 641 136.63 18.28 29.98
C LYS A 641 136.93 19.09 31.24
N LEU A 642 135.91 19.54 31.97
CA LEU A 642 136.07 20.25 33.24
C LEU A 642 136.72 19.34 34.30
N VAL A 643 136.23 18.11 34.46
CA VAL A 643 136.83 17.11 35.36
C VAL A 643 138.28 16.81 34.95
N PHE A 644 138.58 16.64 33.66
CA PHE A 644 139.96 16.45 33.19
C PHE A 644 140.87 17.65 33.49
N ILE A 645 140.36 18.89 33.37
CA ILE A 645 141.11 20.10 33.72
C ILE A 645 141.26 20.22 35.25
N GLU A 646 140.24 19.83 36.02
CA GLU A 646 140.31 19.77 37.48
C GLU A 646 141.35 18.74 37.95
N ASP A 647 141.38 17.55 37.35
CA ASP A 647 142.43 16.53 37.58
C ASP A 647 143.83 17.05 37.22
N GLN A 648 143.98 17.79 36.11
CA GLN A 648 145.23 18.48 35.77
C GLN A 648 145.60 19.54 36.83
N ILE A 649 144.63 20.34 37.30
CA ILE A 649 144.85 21.36 38.33
C ILE A 649 145.22 20.69 39.67
N THR A 650 144.56 19.60 40.09
CA THR A 650 144.91 18.90 41.33
C THR A 650 146.27 18.20 41.22
N LEU A 651 146.64 17.66 40.05
CA LEU A 651 147.98 17.15 39.78
C LEU A 651 149.04 18.26 39.85
N LYS A 652 148.76 19.42 39.26
CA LYS A 652 149.63 20.60 39.33
C LYS A 652 149.74 21.16 40.74
N SER A 653 148.65 21.23 41.49
CA SER A 653 148.63 21.60 42.92
C SER A 653 149.43 20.61 43.78
N LYS A 654 149.35 19.30 43.51
CA LYS A 654 150.21 18.29 44.17
C LYS A 654 151.69 18.48 43.83
N GLN A 655 152.02 18.86 42.60
CA GLN A 655 153.39 19.24 42.21
C GLN A 655 153.84 20.53 42.94
N LEU A 656 152.96 21.52 43.05
CA LEU A 656 153.22 22.80 43.69
C LEU A 656 153.37 22.65 45.21
N GLU A 657 152.55 21.84 45.88
CA GLU A 657 152.68 21.49 47.30
C GLU A 657 153.97 20.69 47.57
N LYS A 658 154.41 19.84 46.62
CA LYS A 658 155.72 19.18 46.72
C LYS A 658 156.87 20.18 46.64
N ILE A 659 156.80 21.15 45.73
CA ILE A 659 157.78 22.25 45.64
C ILE A 659 157.74 23.12 46.90
N LYS A 660 156.55 23.45 47.42
CA LYS A 660 156.36 24.19 48.67
C LYS A 660 157.02 23.48 49.84
N LYS A 661 156.81 22.17 50.01
CA LYS A 661 157.50 21.38 51.04
C LYS A 661 159.02 21.32 50.86
N GLN A 662 159.52 21.35 49.62
CA GLN A 662 160.95 21.50 49.35
C GLN A 662 161.46 22.90 49.77
N VAL A 663 160.69 23.95 49.55
CA VAL A 663 161.01 25.33 49.99
C VAL A 663 160.94 25.46 51.51
N GLU A 664 159.91 24.90 52.17
CA GLU A 664 159.79 24.86 53.64
C GLU A 664 160.98 24.12 54.27
N HIS A 665 161.35 22.94 53.75
CA HIS A 665 162.53 22.20 54.20
C HIS A 665 163.85 22.98 53.97
N ILE A 666 163.96 23.76 52.89
CA ILE A 666 165.10 24.68 52.67
C ILE A 666 165.08 25.84 53.68
N SER A 667 163.91 26.38 54.03
CA SER A 667 163.76 27.42 55.06
C SER A 667 164.05 26.89 56.47
N GLU A 668 163.71 25.64 56.78
CA GLU A 668 164.06 24.99 58.06
C GLU A 668 165.58 24.79 58.18
N ILE A 669 166.25 24.35 57.12
CA ILE A 669 167.73 24.28 57.07
C ILE A 669 168.34 25.68 57.32
N HIS A 670 167.85 26.71 56.62
CA HIS A 670 168.34 28.07 56.77
C HIS A 670 168.12 28.63 58.20
N ASN A 671 166.99 28.32 58.82
CA ASN A 671 166.73 28.73 60.21
C ASN A 671 167.65 28.00 61.20
N LEU A 672 167.87 26.69 61.03
CA LEU A 672 168.80 25.92 61.86
C LEU A 672 170.25 26.42 61.73
N GLU A 673 170.70 26.83 60.55
CA GLU A 673 172.00 27.49 60.38
C GLU A 673 172.05 28.89 61.01
N SER A 674 170.97 29.67 60.93
CA SER A 674 170.88 30.99 61.57
C SER A 674 170.90 30.90 63.10
N GLU A 675 170.32 29.85 63.67
CA GLU A 675 170.30 29.58 65.11
C GLU A 675 171.68 29.10 65.61
N ARG A 676 172.34 28.20 64.86
CA ARG A 676 173.72 27.75 65.16
C ARG A 676 174.76 28.88 65.14
N LEU A 677 174.51 29.95 64.39
CA LEU A 677 175.38 31.14 64.35
C LEU A 677 175.14 32.10 65.52
N LYS A 678 174.02 32.01 66.24
CA LYS A 678 173.77 32.82 67.46
C LYS A 678 174.37 32.20 68.71
N GLU A 679 174.38 30.87 68.81
CA GLU A 679 174.88 30.14 70.00
C GLU A 679 176.41 30.24 70.17
N LEU A 680 177.16 30.32 69.06
CA LEU A 680 178.62 30.52 69.07
C LEU A 680 179.07 31.95 69.41
N ALA A 681 178.17 32.93 69.44
CA ALA A 681 178.50 34.34 69.65
C ALA A 681 178.51 34.75 71.14
N THR A 682 177.87 33.97 72.03
CA THR A 682 177.74 34.30 73.46
C THR A 682 178.88 33.74 74.32
N ASP A 683 179.45 32.59 73.94
CA ASP A 683 180.35 31.81 74.82
C ASP A 683 181.82 32.30 74.87
N CYS A 684 182.18 33.32 74.07
CA CYS A 684 183.57 33.80 73.94
C CYS A 684 183.83 35.22 74.49
N SER A 685 182.81 35.88 75.06
CA SER A 685 182.93 37.27 75.56
C SER A 685 183.27 37.37 77.07
N GLU A 686 182.92 36.37 77.88
CA GLU A 686 183.04 36.47 79.35
C GLU A 686 184.45 36.22 79.91
N ASN A 687 185.30 35.48 79.17
CA ASN A 687 186.65 35.14 79.65
C ASN A 687 187.70 36.26 79.48
N PHE A 688 187.40 37.36 78.78
CA PHE A 688 188.37 38.45 78.55
C PHE A 688 188.39 39.51 79.66
N PHE A 689 187.24 39.79 80.30
CA PHE A 689 187.15 40.85 81.31
C PHE A 689 187.70 40.43 82.69
N VAL A 690 187.50 39.17 83.10
CA VAL A 690 187.87 38.67 84.45
C VAL A 690 189.39 38.66 84.70
N HIS A 691 190.22 38.51 83.65
CA HIS A 691 191.68 38.58 83.82
C HIS A 691 192.18 40.03 83.91
N LYS A 692 191.60 40.97 83.16
CA LYS A 692 192.05 42.37 83.13
C LYS A 692 191.73 43.15 84.41
N GLU A 693 190.70 42.73 85.15
CA GLU A 693 190.35 43.32 86.45
C GLU A 693 191.31 42.92 87.57
N LYS A 694 191.87 41.70 87.54
CA LYS A 694 192.83 41.22 88.54
C LYS A 694 194.20 41.90 88.45
N ASP A 695 194.69 42.14 87.24
CA ASP A 695 195.99 42.79 87.05
C ASP A 695 195.97 44.26 87.56
N LEU A 696 194.89 44.99 87.29
CA LEU A 696 194.74 46.38 87.73
C LEU A 696 194.62 46.53 89.25
N GLN A 697 194.02 45.56 89.96
CA GLN A 697 193.98 45.58 91.43
C GLN A 697 195.34 45.32 92.09
N LEU A 698 196.25 44.60 91.43
CA LEU A 698 197.62 44.39 91.92
C LEU A 698 198.47 45.66 91.77
N GLU A 699 198.33 46.37 90.65
CA GLU A 699 199.11 47.58 90.36
C GLU A 699 198.74 48.77 91.27
N ILE A 700 197.45 48.92 91.62
CA ILE A 700 196.98 49.92 92.61
C ILE A 700 197.61 49.68 93.99
N LYS A 701 197.64 48.41 94.44
CA LYS A 701 198.20 48.04 95.76
C LYS A 701 199.69 48.30 95.90
N GLU A 702 200.44 48.25 94.80
CA GLU A 702 201.87 48.58 94.81
C GLU A 702 202.12 50.10 94.83
N LEU A 703 201.22 50.90 94.20
CA LEU A 703 201.28 52.36 94.25
C LEU A 703 200.94 52.92 95.64
N GLU A 704 199.95 52.34 96.33
CA GLU A 704 199.63 52.69 97.73
C GLU A 704 200.83 52.44 98.65
N ARG A 705 201.52 51.30 98.50
CA ARG A 705 202.75 51.01 99.26
C ARG A 705 203.90 51.97 98.96
N LYS A 706 203.96 52.58 97.77
CA LYS A 706 204.93 53.63 97.42
C LYS A 706 204.53 55.00 97.97
N PHE A 707 203.24 55.24 98.22
CA PHE A 707 202.73 56.48 98.80
C PHE A 707 202.97 56.56 100.31
N ASP A 708 202.73 55.49 101.07
CA ASP A 708 202.92 55.50 102.54
C ASP A 708 204.38 55.71 102.98
N VAL A 709 205.36 55.30 102.16
CA VAL A 709 206.79 55.55 102.44
C VAL A 709 207.17 57.02 102.23
N LEU A 710 206.40 57.79 101.45
CA LEU A 710 206.64 59.21 101.18
C LEU A 710 206.11 60.17 102.26
N VAL A 711 205.22 59.72 103.16
CA VAL A 711 204.48 60.60 104.08
C VAL A 711 205.10 60.68 105.50
N GLN A 712 206.00 59.77 105.89
CA GLN A 712 206.49 59.68 107.27
C GLN A 712 207.80 60.42 107.61
N ASN A 713 208.52 61.06 106.67
CA ASN A 713 209.78 61.73 106.98
C ASN A 713 210.05 63.06 106.25
N THR A 714 209.22 64.07 106.53
CA THR A 714 209.67 65.48 106.49
C THR A 714 210.37 65.85 107.81
N LYS A 715 211.70 65.84 107.82
CA LYS A 715 212.48 66.38 108.94
C LYS A 715 213.84 66.95 108.53
N ASN A 716 213.84 68.03 107.76
CA ASN A 716 214.54 69.30 108.09
C ASN A 716 214.39 70.34 106.95
N PRO A 717 214.60 71.64 107.24
CA PRO A 717 213.82 72.68 106.57
C PRO A 717 214.52 73.38 105.39
N LYS A 718 213.77 73.53 104.29
CA LYS A 718 213.32 74.85 103.82
C LYS A 718 212.07 74.73 102.96
#